data_AF-A0A0D6B1P5-F1
#
_entry.id   AF-A0A0D6B1P5-F1
#
_cell.length_a   1.000
_cell.length_b   1.000
_cell.length_c   1.000
_cell.angle_alpha   90.00
_cell.angle_beta   90.00
_cell.angle_gamma   90.00
#
_symmetry.space_group_name_H-M   'P 1'
#
loop_
_entity.id
_entity.type
_entity.pdbx_description
1 polymer ?
#
loop_
_entity_poly.entity_id
_entity_poly.type
_entity_poly.pdbx_seq_one_letter_code
_entity_poly.pdbx_strand_id
1 'polypeptide(L)'
;MAYRLILWAVALALLAGPAQAMPPVVAALGVAAGGWMAGLTATAIMGQAALAAVLTGIQMAMAKTPKAKTRDEITLNRIQPVTTGRILYGERMLGGSIVARATTEAGGKPHRRYHSIMPLACHEIDGAVEIWLGETLVWTEAQYRRDEAAGSGDPYHWGQVGSDYHGKVRLRVHNGTEDQAAEARYVAAAREWTEAHRLRGVAYVYFEADYDRDLFPSGAPQIRVRCRGKRVYDPREWTSSALASATAATAFPNWAGTNDGAIGQSGGGSCPLGESTAPWAGGAIAARFYFGRRYPGGLDPEAGLSPDLTATEGEIIEASQVVLDADLFAAFDVAFPDAPEGVIWEQGGAVYGAYLGVTGSDLVFRAFSGEATGAEVARASIPVADFANRRGTIYVEISVADKSVALWFRGKKYSTNPALCLRDYMLTPQLRGGPGWRPGDLDEDTILALANLAEEQVPLASGRTEDRYAFNGVLETEATAAENLNDLSSSWGGWWTCERGRLTVGGAAWEEPAFTVTEDMLTGGIQVTARKPFEEQFNTVKAQYADPENEHVVTDLPVLDSATYIAADNGEPLVLDMGELPGETGFARGQRLMKLALLKGRRQKQVTLPCSLAAWPVRLGDNIRVSLPRRGWTAKTFEVTGRTVHIGEDGVRVTLSCIETGPAIFDWRTSEEMSKPAGGVPTLPSPTAKPVVSAPTMTEELYETRGGGGIKTRVRLAATTDNPFIEAWQFAWRPVTASEPTLRGLTDTPEDMIDDVAPGTYAFGVRGRNARGIWSDWAWAGAAAVQGENAPPGAITGLSVQASGGAVAMLRWDRHPSLDVRQGGRIEFRHAGAQAGASWQSSTGIGKSVSGGVTEATLPLKSGTYLARPYDAMGTPGPVSGIAVRAASIIPTTTVATLAEAPGFAGIAEGCHAAGGVLAMDDGQTRARYAFAGRIDLGAVQPVRLISDIELLISEARDLFWRPSGTAMWTPPDARLWLGSTDAYGDVDLQVSVTDDAPETDTETARWGPWQSFDAADFSGRSFRFRAVLSVESPDYTIGITGLTVTALQAA
;
A
#
# COMPACT_ATOMS: atom_id res chain seq x y z
N MET A 1 48.93 70.15 -6.35
CA MET A 1 49.74 70.11 -7.59
C MET A 1 49.09 69.11 -8.52
N ALA A 2 48.22 69.58 -9.43
CA ALA A 2 48.53 69.87 -10.83
C ALA A 2 48.30 68.62 -11.73
N TYR A 3 47.19 68.64 -12.51
CA TYR A 3 47.18 68.57 -13.99
C TYR A 3 47.29 67.13 -14.57
N ARG A 4 46.68 66.68 -15.67
CA ARG A 4 45.75 67.16 -16.73
C ARG A 4 45.42 65.85 -17.54
N LEU A 5 44.17 65.52 -17.90
CA LEU A 5 43.34 66.00 -19.03
C LEU A 5 43.60 65.24 -20.37
N ILE A 6 42.53 65.01 -21.16
CA ILE A 6 42.39 64.84 -22.66
C ILE A 6 41.85 63.44 -23.09
N LEU A 7 40.78 63.21 -23.90
CA LEU A 7 39.80 63.95 -24.74
C LEU A 7 38.60 62.98 -25.05
N TRP A 8 37.30 63.32 -24.87
CA TRP A 8 36.25 63.80 -25.83
C TRP A 8 35.78 62.81 -26.94
N ALA A 9 34.54 62.75 -27.49
CA ALA A 9 33.16 63.23 -27.25
C ALA A 9 32.31 62.86 -28.52
N VAL A 10 30.98 62.63 -28.48
CA VAL A 10 29.84 63.48 -29.00
C VAL A 10 28.80 62.49 -29.60
N ALA A 11 27.60 62.28 -29.06
CA ALA A 11 26.30 63.01 -29.08
C ALA A 11 25.28 62.50 -30.13
N LEU A 12 24.01 62.59 -29.72
CA LEU A 12 22.80 61.88 -30.19
C LEU A 12 21.73 62.90 -30.64
N ALA A 13 20.87 62.57 -31.64
CA ALA A 13 19.62 63.29 -31.91
C ALA A 13 18.55 62.45 -32.67
N LEU A 14 17.45 62.11 -31.96
CA LEU A 14 15.99 62.21 -32.27
C LEU A 14 15.39 61.93 -33.68
N LEU A 15 14.48 60.93 -33.80
CA LEU A 15 12.98 61.03 -33.98
C LEU A 15 12.30 59.83 -34.71
N ALA A 16 11.28 59.27 -34.04
CA ALA A 16 9.96 58.76 -34.50
C ALA A 16 9.76 57.60 -35.53
N GLY A 17 8.99 56.59 -35.10
CA GLY A 17 7.90 55.96 -35.90
C GLY A 17 8.09 54.50 -36.40
N PRO A 18 7.02 53.68 -36.52
CA PRO A 18 7.01 52.27 -36.10
C PRO A 18 6.80 51.24 -37.23
N ALA A 19 7.21 49.97 -37.05
CA ALA A 19 6.46 48.76 -37.49
C ALA A 19 7.25 47.44 -37.28
N GLN A 20 6.60 46.51 -36.57
CA GLN A 20 6.49 45.04 -36.81
C GLN A 20 7.68 44.25 -37.39
N ALA A 21 8.17 43.25 -36.64
CA ALA A 21 8.05 41.82 -36.95
C ALA A 21 8.95 40.96 -36.02
N MET A 22 8.44 39.78 -35.66
CA MET A 22 9.03 38.73 -34.82
C MET A 22 10.12 37.88 -35.57
N PRO A 23 10.79 36.89 -34.93
CA PRO A 23 12.25 36.60 -34.96
C PRO A 23 12.67 35.46 -35.92
N PRO A 24 13.96 34.99 -35.96
CA PRO A 24 14.44 33.92 -35.04
C PRO A 24 15.97 33.87 -34.67
N VAL A 25 16.24 33.41 -33.44
CA VAL A 25 17.22 32.41 -32.89
C VAL A 25 18.69 32.25 -33.40
N VAL A 26 19.61 32.10 -32.43
CA VAL A 26 20.86 31.27 -32.31
C VAL A 26 22.24 31.97 -32.27
N ALA A 27 23.04 31.59 -31.25
CA ALA A 27 24.52 31.52 -31.10
C ALA A 27 25.13 32.49 -30.05
N ALA A 28 25.41 32.10 -28.80
CA ALA A 28 26.45 31.20 -28.26
C ALA A 28 27.79 31.89 -27.89
N LEU A 29 28.06 31.89 -26.57
CA LEU A 29 29.35 31.73 -25.84
C LEU A 29 30.51 32.73 -26.00
N GLY A 30 31.04 33.20 -24.86
CA GLY A 30 32.43 33.66 -24.77
C GLY A 30 32.87 34.44 -23.52
N VAL A 31 33.41 33.70 -22.55
CA VAL A 31 34.56 34.06 -21.67
C VAL A 31 34.32 34.92 -20.41
N ALA A 32 34.65 34.29 -19.28
CA ALA A 32 34.84 34.85 -17.94
C ALA A 32 36.20 35.55 -17.78
N ALA A 33 36.28 36.58 -16.92
CA ALA A 33 37.30 36.73 -15.87
C ALA A 33 37.32 38.15 -15.26
N GLY A 34 37.28 38.23 -13.92
CA GLY A 34 38.18 39.13 -13.17
C GLY A 34 37.56 40.32 -12.42
N GLY A 35 37.59 40.23 -11.09
CA GLY A 35 38.17 41.30 -10.27
C GLY A 35 37.21 42.21 -9.49
N TRP A 36 37.09 41.93 -8.19
CA TRP A 36 36.55 42.83 -7.18
C TRP A 36 37.45 44.07 -6.97
N MET A 37 36.88 45.28 -6.97
CA MET A 37 37.42 46.44 -6.26
C MET A 37 36.28 47.31 -5.73
N ALA A 38 36.20 47.41 -4.40
CA ALA A 38 35.30 48.29 -3.68
C ALA A 38 35.84 49.74 -3.69
N GLY A 39 34.95 50.73 -3.84
CA GLY A 39 35.28 52.15 -3.70
C GLY A 39 34.12 53.06 -4.06
N LEU A 40 33.47 53.61 -3.03
CA LEU A 40 32.39 54.60 -3.05
C LEU A 40 32.67 55.83 -3.94
N THR A 41 31.69 56.25 -4.75
CA THR A 41 31.22 57.65 -4.80
C THR A 41 29.78 57.72 -5.33
N ALA A 42 28.89 58.27 -4.50
CA ALA A 42 27.54 58.65 -4.85
C ALA A 42 27.53 59.83 -5.84
N THR A 43 26.71 59.76 -6.88
CA THR A 43 25.66 60.75 -7.28
C THR A 43 25.36 60.72 -8.78
N ALA A 44 24.05 60.81 -9.08
CA ALA A 44 23.44 61.31 -10.30
C ALA A 44 23.45 60.44 -11.58
N ILE A 45 22.52 59.47 -11.67
CA ILE A 45 21.53 59.41 -12.76
C ILE A 45 20.18 58.92 -12.15
N MET A 46 19.40 59.83 -11.57
CA MET A 46 17.97 59.63 -11.35
C MET A 46 17.25 59.91 -12.68
N GLY A 47 16.44 58.96 -13.17
CA GLY A 47 15.55 59.22 -14.31
C GLY A 47 14.80 58.03 -14.91
N GLN A 48 15.28 56.79 -14.79
CA GLN A 48 14.67 55.65 -15.52
C GLN A 48 14.69 54.30 -14.77
N ALA A 49 14.84 54.26 -13.45
CA ALA A 49 14.89 53.00 -12.67
C ALA A 49 13.90 52.95 -11.49
N ALA A 50 12.69 53.49 -11.67
CA ALA A 50 11.64 53.53 -10.62
C ALA A 50 10.54 52.47 -10.77
N LEU A 51 10.73 51.44 -11.62
CA LEU A 51 9.72 50.38 -11.83
C LEU A 51 10.29 48.94 -11.81
N ALA A 52 11.40 48.69 -11.09
CA ALA A 52 12.05 47.38 -11.13
C ALA A 52 12.51 46.81 -9.76
N ALA A 53 12.12 47.39 -8.62
CA ALA A 53 12.66 46.98 -7.31
C ALA A 53 11.63 46.94 -6.15
N VAL A 54 10.37 46.52 -6.40
CA VAL A 54 9.35 46.29 -5.35
C VAL A 54 8.68 44.92 -5.53
N LEU A 55 9.47 43.87 -5.72
CA LEU A 55 8.99 42.52 -6.05
C LEU A 55 9.68 41.44 -5.19
N THR A 56 9.70 41.56 -3.86
CA THR A 56 10.48 40.64 -3.02
C THR A 56 9.66 39.53 -2.33
N GLY A 57 8.36 39.68 -2.10
CA GLY A 57 7.59 38.63 -1.39
C GLY A 57 7.15 37.44 -2.27
N ILE A 58 6.57 37.73 -3.44
CA ILE A 58 6.03 36.69 -4.34
C ILE A 58 7.01 36.35 -5.46
N GLN A 59 7.86 37.29 -5.83
CA GLN A 59 8.93 37.03 -6.79
C GLN A 59 10.09 36.27 -6.14
N MET A 60 10.38 36.28 -4.84
CA MET A 60 11.42 35.35 -4.33
C MET A 60 10.99 33.87 -4.33
N ALA A 61 9.69 33.59 -4.37
CA ALA A 61 9.16 32.26 -4.69
C ALA A 61 9.01 32.00 -6.21
N MET A 62 9.23 33.00 -7.09
CA MET A 62 9.00 32.92 -8.54
C MET A 62 10.08 33.56 -9.45
N ALA A 63 11.19 34.07 -8.91
CA ALA A 63 12.20 34.83 -9.64
C ALA A 63 13.45 33.98 -9.76
N LYS A 64 13.70 33.61 -11.02
CA LYS A 64 14.51 32.47 -11.44
C LYS A 64 14.00 31.21 -10.75
N THR A 65 13.45 30.30 -11.56
CA THR A 65 13.80 28.90 -11.34
C THR A 65 15.28 28.90 -10.95
N PRO A 66 15.68 28.49 -9.72
CA PRO A 66 17.01 27.91 -9.62
C PRO A 66 17.01 26.92 -10.77
N LYS A 67 18.05 26.95 -11.62
CA LYS A 67 18.20 25.85 -12.57
C LYS A 67 18.10 24.63 -11.70
N ALA A 68 16.96 23.93 -11.74
CA ALA A 68 16.79 22.69 -11.03
C ALA A 68 17.94 21.88 -11.58
N LYS A 69 18.99 21.68 -10.77
CA LYS A 69 20.09 20.79 -11.15
C LYS A 69 19.37 19.48 -11.37
N THR A 70 19.21 19.13 -12.64
CA THR A 70 18.34 18.03 -13.04
C THR A 70 18.81 16.76 -12.36
N ARG A 71 17.97 16.25 -11.44
CA ARG A 71 17.62 14.84 -11.11
C ARG A 71 18.70 13.77 -10.88
N ASP A 72 19.95 13.98 -11.29
CA ASP A 72 21.03 12.98 -11.29
C ASP A 72 22.24 13.38 -10.41
N GLU A 73 22.18 14.53 -9.72
CA GLU A 73 23.36 15.09 -9.03
C GLU A 73 23.54 14.69 -7.56
N ILE A 74 22.43 14.45 -6.86
CA ILE A 74 22.45 14.24 -5.40
C ILE A 74 22.58 12.76 -5.05
N THR A 75 22.06 11.86 -5.90
CA THR A 75 22.00 10.40 -5.69
C THR A 75 23.10 9.62 -6.41
N LEU A 76 23.82 10.24 -7.35
CA LEU A 76 24.90 9.61 -8.09
C LEU A 76 26.26 9.87 -7.45
N ASN A 77 27.07 8.81 -7.38
CA ASN A 77 28.44 8.93 -6.94
C ASN A 77 29.29 9.63 -8.00
N ARG A 78 29.86 10.78 -7.65
CA ARG A 78 30.75 11.54 -8.52
C ARG A 78 32.20 11.43 -8.07
N ILE A 79 33.10 11.29 -9.03
CA ILE A 79 34.54 11.45 -8.81
C ILE A 79 34.88 12.85 -9.30
N GLN A 80 35.04 13.80 -8.37
CA GLN A 80 35.47 15.16 -8.67
C GLN A 80 36.57 15.57 -7.68
N PRO A 81 37.64 16.26 -8.15
CA PRO A 81 38.73 16.69 -7.28
C PRO A 81 38.29 17.77 -6.27
N VAL A 82 37.22 18.51 -6.57
CA VAL A 82 36.56 19.48 -5.68
C VAL A 82 35.06 19.24 -5.81
N THR A 83 34.37 19.13 -4.67
CA THR A 83 32.93 18.91 -4.62
C THR A 83 32.31 19.82 -3.56
N THR A 84 31.05 20.19 -3.77
CA THR A 84 30.32 21.08 -2.88
C THR A 84 29.91 20.32 -1.61
N GLY A 85 30.20 20.92 -0.45
CA GLY A 85 29.73 20.40 0.83
C GLY A 85 28.21 20.43 0.92
N ARG A 86 27.65 19.51 1.71
CA ARG A 86 26.20 19.35 1.90
C ARG A 86 25.87 19.45 3.39
N ILE A 87 24.83 20.21 3.72
CA ILE A 87 24.22 20.22 5.04
C ILE A 87 22.86 19.52 4.92
N LEU A 88 22.70 18.41 5.60
CA LEU A 88 21.49 17.59 5.60
C LEU A 88 20.64 17.90 6.84
N TYR A 89 19.38 18.26 6.60
CA TYR A 89 18.33 18.32 7.63
C TYR A 89 17.23 17.31 7.32
N GLY A 90 16.63 16.75 8.36
CA GLY A 90 15.65 15.68 8.23
C GLY A 90 16.22 14.42 7.58
N GLU A 91 15.39 13.62 6.89
CA GLU A 91 15.80 12.32 6.33
C GLU A 91 15.83 12.32 4.80
N ARG A 92 16.96 11.92 4.21
CA ARG A 92 17.11 11.90 2.74
C ARG A 92 18.05 10.79 2.25
N MET A 93 17.79 10.32 1.03
CA MET A 93 18.70 9.47 0.26
C MET A 93 19.82 10.32 -0.37
N LEU A 94 21.08 10.00 -0.08
CA LEU A 94 22.26 10.66 -0.62
C LEU A 94 23.15 9.69 -1.40
N GLY A 95 23.67 10.16 -2.53
CA GLY A 95 24.85 9.61 -3.20
C GLY A 95 26.01 10.57 -2.99
N GLY A 96 27.06 10.11 -2.32
CA GLY A 96 28.20 10.94 -1.98
C GLY A 96 29.24 11.00 -3.10
N SER A 97 30.03 12.06 -3.13
CA SER A 97 31.23 12.11 -3.96
C SER A 97 32.33 11.24 -3.35
N ILE A 98 33.10 10.51 -4.17
CA ILE A 98 34.26 9.74 -3.67
C ILE A 98 35.45 10.69 -3.53
N VAL A 99 35.90 10.93 -2.29
CA VAL A 99 37.02 11.85 -2.00
C VAL A 99 38.36 11.13 -1.92
N ALA A 100 38.37 9.86 -1.54
CA ALA A 100 39.58 9.06 -1.45
C ALA A 100 39.34 7.65 -2.01
N ARG A 101 40.31 7.13 -2.77
CA ARG A 101 40.29 5.77 -3.32
C ARG A 101 41.68 5.16 -3.30
N ALA A 102 41.78 3.89 -2.96
CA ALA A 102 43.02 3.13 -2.99
C ALA A 102 42.76 1.69 -3.44
N THR A 103 43.81 1.01 -3.88
CA THR A 103 43.76 -0.43 -4.17
C THR A 103 44.91 -1.15 -3.49
N THR A 104 44.65 -2.34 -2.96
CA THR A 104 45.63 -3.16 -2.24
C THR A 104 45.71 -4.57 -2.83
N GLU A 105 46.77 -5.29 -2.44
CA GLU A 105 46.95 -6.70 -2.80
C GLU A 105 45.98 -7.58 -1.99
N ALA A 106 45.34 -8.53 -2.64
CA ALA A 106 44.54 -9.56 -1.97
C ALA A 106 44.72 -10.92 -2.66
N GLY A 107 45.01 -11.96 -1.87
CA GLY A 107 45.22 -13.33 -2.37
C GLY A 107 46.37 -13.45 -3.38
N GLY A 108 47.49 -12.74 -3.15
CA GLY A 108 48.69 -12.81 -4.01
C GLY A 108 48.59 -12.04 -5.33
N LYS A 109 47.53 -11.27 -5.55
CA LYS A 109 47.31 -10.48 -6.78
C LYS A 109 47.29 -8.98 -6.45
N PRO A 110 48.14 -8.17 -7.11
CA PRO A 110 48.14 -6.72 -6.91
C PRO A 110 46.83 -6.09 -7.39
N HIS A 111 46.42 -4.98 -6.78
CA HIS A 111 45.23 -4.19 -7.13
C HIS A 111 43.89 -4.94 -7.11
N ARG A 112 43.78 -6.01 -6.33
CA ARG A 112 42.56 -6.82 -6.28
C ARG A 112 41.51 -6.27 -5.32
N ARG A 113 41.92 -5.61 -4.24
CA ARG A 113 40.99 -5.06 -3.25
C ARG A 113 40.83 -3.57 -3.45
N TYR A 114 39.59 -3.10 -3.45
CA TYR A 114 39.22 -1.70 -3.65
C TYR A 114 38.78 -1.09 -2.33
N HIS A 115 39.28 0.12 -2.03
CA HIS A 115 38.90 0.91 -0.86
C HIS A 115 38.42 2.29 -1.32
N SER A 116 37.32 2.77 -0.73
CA SER A 116 36.72 4.05 -1.06
C SER A 116 36.19 4.76 0.19
N ILE A 117 36.34 6.08 0.23
CA ILE A 117 35.74 6.97 1.22
C ILE A 117 34.79 7.93 0.52
N MET A 118 33.54 7.94 0.97
CA MET A 118 32.46 8.72 0.42
C MET A 118 31.82 9.61 1.49
N PRO A 119 32.16 10.91 1.58
CA PRO A 119 31.44 11.86 2.43
C PRO A 119 29.96 11.99 2.04
N LEU A 120 29.13 12.10 3.05
CA LEU A 120 27.68 12.28 2.97
C LEU A 120 27.30 13.74 3.27
N ALA A 121 27.78 14.28 4.39
CA ALA A 121 27.45 15.61 4.87
C ALA A 121 28.62 16.25 5.65
N CYS A 122 28.72 17.58 5.59
CA CYS A 122 29.75 18.39 6.26
C CYS A 122 29.37 18.78 7.70
N HIS A 123 28.71 17.86 8.40
CA HIS A 123 28.41 17.95 9.83
C HIS A 123 28.18 16.54 10.37
N GLU A 124 28.05 16.44 11.70
CA GLU A 124 27.62 15.21 12.35
C GLU A 124 26.17 14.89 11.99
N ILE A 125 25.93 13.70 11.45
CA ILE A 125 24.60 13.16 11.17
C ILE A 125 24.09 12.39 12.38
N ASP A 126 22.77 12.32 12.56
CA ASP A 126 22.18 11.49 13.61
C ASP A 126 22.50 10.00 13.40
N GLY A 127 22.50 9.54 12.15
CA GLY A 127 22.91 8.20 11.76
C GLY A 127 22.49 7.83 10.35
N ALA A 128 23.12 6.78 9.80
CA ALA A 128 22.65 6.14 8.58
C ALA A 128 21.53 5.14 8.90
N VAL A 129 20.48 5.13 8.07
CA VAL A 129 19.32 4.24 8.20
C VAL A 129 19.53 2.99 7.34
N GLU A 130 19.89 3.19 6.06
CA GLU A 130 20.06 2.11 5.08
C GLU A 130 21.16 2.45 4.07
N ILE A 131 21.84 1.41 3.56
CA ILE A 131 22.80 1.53 2.45
C ILE A 131 22.40 0.56 1.35
N TRP A 132 22.38 1.07 0.13
CA TRP A 132 22.02 0.36 -1.09
C TRP A 132 23.20 0.36 -2.06
N LEU A 133 23.43 -0.78 -2.71
CA LEU A 133 24.39 -0.93 -3.82
C LEU A 133 23.59 -1.17 -5.10
N GLY A 134 23.50 -0.15 -5.95
CA GLY A 134 22.58 -0.15 -7.09
C GLY A 134 21.13 -0.22 -6.62
N GLU A 135 20.46 -1.33 -6.93
CA GLU A 135 19.08 -1.63 -6.54
C GLU A 135 18.99 -2.60 -5.35
N THR A 136 20.12 -3.08 -4.83
CA THR A 136 20.14 -4.08 -3.75
C THR A 136 20.39 -3.42 -2.41
N LEU A 137 19.46 -3.60 -1.46
CA LEU A 137 19.66 -3.24 -0.05
C LEU A 137 20.75 -4.13 0.55
N VAL A 138 21.79 -3.54 1.11
CA VAL A 138 22.93 -4.30 1.65
C VAL A 138 23.15 -4.09 3.14
N TRP A 139 22.68 -2.97 3.71
CA TRP A 139 22.93 -2.63 5.11
C TRP A 139 21.74 -1.91 5.73
N THR A 140 21.45 -2.19 7.01
CA THR A 140 20.42 -1.51 7.80
C THR A 140 20.89 -1.19 9.21
N GLU A 141 20.45 -0.05 9.75
CA GLU A 141 20.74 0.36 11.13
C GLU A 141 20.25 -0.66 12.17
N ALA A 142 19.04 -1.22 11.95
CA ALA A 142 18.43 -2.17 12.87
C ALA A 142 19.22 -3.51 12.95
N GLN A 143 19.88 -3.92 11.87
CA GLN A 143 20.79 -5.06 11.91
C GLN A 143 22.12 -4.65 12.56
N TYR A 144 22.63 -3.45 12.26
CA TYR A 144 23.89 -2.97 12.82
C TYR A 144 23.86 -2.92 14.35
N ARG A 145 22.81 -2.34 14.93
CA ARG A 145 22.64 -2.27 16.39
C ARG A 145 22.53 -3.66 17.04
N ARG A 146 21.94 -4.63 16.34
CA ARG A 146 21.86 -6.02 16.82
C ARG A 146 23.22 -6.71 16.80
N ASP A 147 24.00 -6.52 15.75
CA ASP A 147 25.33 -7.10 15.62
C ASP A 147 26.34 -6.46 16.59
N GLU A 148 26.24 -5.14 16.76
CA GLU A 148 27.02 -4.39 17.73
C GLU A 148 26.74 -4.87 19.17
N ALA A 149 25.47 -5.04 19.53
CA ALA A 149 25.08 -5.58 20.83
C ALA A 149 25.54 -7.03 21.05
N ALA A 150 25.67 -7.83 19.99
CA ALA A 150 26.21 -9.19 20.07
C ALA A 150 27.73 -9.20 20.26
N GLY A 151 28.45 -8.16 19.84
CA GLY A 151 29.89 -7.97 20.05
C GLY A 151 30.80 -9.02 19.38
N SER A 152 30.24 -9.92 18.56
CA SER A 152 30.98 -11.01 17.90
C SER A 152 31.11 -10.78 16.40
N GLY A 153 32.30 -10.97 15.83
CA GLY A 153 32.55 -10.88 14.39
C GLY A 153 33.37 -9.65 13.97
N ASP A 154 33.58 -9.49 12.67
CA ASP A 154 34.30 -8.34 12.08
C ASP A 154 33.34 -7.13 12.00
N PRO A 155 33.65 -5.98 12.63
CA PRO A 155 32.76 -4.81 12.65
C PRO A 155 32.38 -4.26 11.27
N TYR A 156 33.17 -4.56 10.23
CA TYR A 156 32.87 -4.14 8.86
C TYR A 156 31.81 -5.00 8.15
N HIS A 157 31.40 -6.11 8.78
CA HIS A 157 30.29 -6.94 8.34
C HIS A 157 29.00 -6.68 9.13
N TRP A 158 29.05 -5.87 10.19
CA TRP A 158 27.87 -5.52 10.97
C TRP A 158 26.86 -4.74 10.14
N GLY A 159 25.58 -5.06 10.36
CA GLY A 159 24.45 -4.44 9.70
C GLY A 159 24.14 -4.96 8.31
N GLN A 160 24.91 -5.93 7.79
CA GLN A 160 24.67 -6.49 6.47
C GLN A 160 23.40 -7.36 6.44
N VAL A 161 22.57 -7.16 5.41
CA VAL A 161 21.36 -7.96 5.20
C VAL A 161 21.57 -9.01 4.11
N GLY A 162 20.73 -10.06 4.11
CA GLY A 162 20.81 -11.16 3.16
C GLY A 162 20.70 -10.69 1.72
N SER A 163 21.82 -10.71 1.00
CA SER A 163 21.95 -10.26 -0.39
C SER A 163 23.15 -10.96 -1.05
N ASP A 164 23.30 -10.84 -2.37
CA ASP A 164 24.46 -11.38 -3.10
C ASP A 164 25.81 -10.81 -2.63
N TYR A 165 25.76 -9.64 -1.99
CA TYR A 165 26.89 -8.90 -1.41
C TYR A 165 27.21 -9.32 0.04
N HIS A 166 26.34 -10.07 0.71
CA HIS A 166 26.48 -10.44 2.11
C HIS A 166 27.80 -11.20 2.38
N GLY A 167 28.61 -10.68 3.30
CA GLY A 167 29.93 -11.23 3.64
C GLY A 167 31.03 -10.98 2.60
N LYS A 168 30.71 -10.41 1.43
CA LYS A 168 31.67 -10.12 0.35
C LYS A 168 32.10 -8.65 0.31
N VAL A 169 31.25 -7.75 0.80
CA VAL A 169 31.56 -6.32 0.97
C VAL A 169 31.87 -6.01 2.43
N ARG A 170 32.54 -4.90 2.68
CA ARG A 170 32.88 -4.39 4.01
C ARG A 170 32.51 -2.92 4.07
N LEU A 171 31.67 -2.58 5.04
CA LEU A 171 31.04 -1.27 5.16
C LEU A 171 31.25 -0.74 6.56
N ARG A 172 31.56 0.56 6.67
CA ARG A 172 31.55 1.26 7.95
C ARG A 172 31.05 2.68 7.78
N VAL A 173 30.09 3.07 8.61
CA VAL A 173 29.55 4.43 8.64
C VAL A 173 30.26 5.19 9.75
N HIS A 174 30.76 6.38 9.42
CA HIS A 174 31.29 7.34 10.37
C HIS A 174 30.33 8.52 10.44
N ASN A 175 29.75 8.75 11.61
CA ASN A 175 28.68 9.76 11.79
C ASN A 175 29.19 11.20 11.77
N GLY A 176 30.51 11.44 11.73
CA GLY A 176 31.06 12.78 11.61
C GLY A 176 31.31 13.49 12.94
N THR A 177 31.57 12.77 14.03
CA THR A 177 31.88 13.40 15.32
C THR A 177 33.18 14.20 15.25
N GLU A 178 33.36 15.20 16.12
CA GLU A 178 34.57 16.03 16.13
C GLU A 178 35.83 15.24 16.51
N ASP A 179 35.68 14.25 17.40
CA ASP A 179 36.77 13.40 17.90
C ASP A 179 36.97 12.11 17.12
N GLN A 180 36.27 11.92 15.99
CA GLN A 180 36.36 10.67 15.24
C GLN A 180 37.81 10.35 14.83
N ALA A 181 38.14 9.06 14.91
CA ALA A 181 39.42 8.54 14.43
C ALA A 181 39.42 8.39 12.90
N ALA A 182 40.60 8.37 12.29
CA ALA A 182 40.72 8.03 10.88
C ALA A 182 40.36 6.56 10.66
N GLU A 183 39.81 6.25 9.49
CA GLU A 183 39.47 4.88 9.10
C GLU A 183 40.73 4.00 9.02
N ALA A 184 40.90 3.11 10.00
CA ALA A 184 42.12 2.32 10.18
C ALA A 184 42.44 1.45 8.97
N ARG A 185 41.43 0.87 8.30
CA ARG A 185 41.66 0.07 7.10
C ARG A 185 42.09 0.91 5.90
N TYR A 186 41.61 2.14 5.78
CA TYR A 186 42.04 3.04 4.70
C TYR A 186 43.46 3.57 4.95
N VAL A 187 43.80 3.93 6.20
CA VAL A 187 45.16 4.32 6.60
C VAL A 187 46.17 3.21 6.29
N ALA A 188 45.82 1.95 6.55
CA ALA A 188 46.68 0.81 6.22
C ALA A 188 46.82 0.59 4.70
N ALA A 189 45.81 0.97 3.92
CA ALA A 189 45.77 0.75 2.48
C ALA A 189 46.47 1.84 1.65
N ALA A 190 46.43 3.10 2.11
CA ALA A 190 46.88 4.27 1.36
C ALA A 190 48.01 5.01 2.09
N ARG A 191 49.21 5.07 1.50
CA ARG A 191 50.37 5.74 2.14
C ARG A 191 50.20 7.26 2.24
N GLU A 192 49.38 7.83 1.37
CA GLU A 192 48.99 9.24 1.37
C GLU A 192 48.00 9.60 2.48
N TRP A 193 47.39 8.61 3.14
CA TRP A 193 46.38 8.84 4.19
C TRP A 193 46.91 8.48 5.57
N THR A 194 47.11 9.48 6.42
CA THR A 194 47.66 9.30 7.77
C THR A 194 46.54 9.31 8.82
N GLU A 195 46.86 8.93 10.07
CA GLU A 195 45.95 9.04 11.21
C GLU A 195 45.51 10.48 11.54
N ALA A 196 46.19 11.49 10.97
CA ALA A 196 45.78 12.89 11.05
C ALA A 196 44.60 13.22 10.11
N HIS A 197 44.42 12.46 9.02
CA HIS A 197 43.34 12.65 8.06
C HIS A 197 42.04 11.99 8.55
N ARG A 198 41.43 12.59 9.58
CA ARG A 198 40.27 12.02 10.30
C ARG A 198 38.91 12.46 9.76
N LEU A 199 38.88 13.44 8.84
CA LEU A 199 37.65 14.05 8.34
C LEU A 199 36.75 14.60 9.46
N ARG A 200 37.31 15.20 10.52
CA ARG A 200 36.57 15.70 11.70
C ARG A 200 35.36 16.55 11.30
N GLY A 201 34.20 16.27 11.88
CA GLY A 201 32.97 17.02 11.57
C GLY A 201 32.33 16.70 10.22
N VAL A 202 32.78 15.65 9.52
CA VAL A 202 32.22 15.20 8.24
C VAL A 202 31.77 13.76 8.36
N ALA A 203 30.50 13.49 8.07
CA ALA A 203 29.97 12.14 8.02
C ALA A 203 30.34 11.47 6.70
N TYR A 204 30.81 10.23 6.74
CA TYR A 204 31.24 9.49 5.55
C TYR A 204 31.00 7.98 5.67
N VAL A 205 30.90 7.32 4.52
CA VAL A 205 30.87 5.86 4.43
C VAL A 205 32.19 5.36 3.87
N TYR A 206 32.75 4.37 4.55
CA TYR A 206 33.85 3.56 4.07
C TYR A 206 33.32 2.31 3.37
N PHE A 207 33.79 2.07 2.16
CA PHE A 207 33.46 0.89 1.37
C PHE A 207 34.73 0.14 0.97
N GLU A 208 34.75 -1.15 1.23
CA GLU A 208 35.79 -2.08 0.80
C GLU A 208 35.16 -3.32 0.13
N ALA A 209 35.71 -3.74 -1.01
CA ALA A 209 35.33 -4.97 -1.69
C ALA A 209 36.52 -5.61 -2.43
N ASP A 210 36.52 -6.93 -2.51
CA ASP A 210 37.46 -7.69 -3.34
C ASP A 210 36.91 -7.78 -4.78
N TYR A 211 37.78 -7.64 -5.78
CA TYR A 211 37.39 -7.71 -7.19
C TYR A 211 36.82 -9.08 -7.55
N ASP A 212 35.57 -9.07 -7.98
CA ASP A 212 34.80 -10.22 -8.45
C ASP A 212 33.97 -9.77 -9.67
N ARG A 213 34.22 -10.41 -10.82
CA ARG A 213 33.59 -10.07 -12.10
C ARG A 213 32.11 -10.43 -12.13
N ASP A 214 31.71 -11.45 -11.38
CA ASP A 214 30.33 -11.94 -11.37
C ASP A 214 29.49 -11.07 -10.42
N LEU A 215 30.10 -10.56 -9.34
CA LEU A 215 29.45 -9.64 -8.39
C LEU A 215 29.41 -8.17 -8.87
N PHE A 216 30.41 -7.75 -9.65
CA PHE A 216 30.56 -6.38 -10.15
C PHE A 216 30.71 -6.33 -11.68
N PRO A 217 29.69 -6.74 -12.47
CA PRO A 217 29.79 -6.86 -13.92
C PRO A 217 29.99 -5.50 -14.63
N SER A 218 29.51 -4.41 -14.04
CA SER A 218 29.60 -3.04 -14.57
C SER A 218 30.67 -2.18 -13.88
N GLY A 219 31.48 -2.75 -13.00
CA GLY A 219 32.46 -2.03 -12.18
C GLY A 219 31.94 -1.68 -10.78
N ALA A 220 32.53 -0.66 -10.15
CA ALA A 220 32.16 -0.28 -8.79
C ALA A 220 30.66 0.13 -8.72
N PRO A 221 29.88 -0.43 -7.79
CA PRO A 221 28.44 -0.17 -7.70
C PRO A 221 28.18 1.27 -7.22
N GLN A 222 27.01 1.80 -7.59
CA GLN A 222 26.53 3.07 -7.03
C GLN A 222 26.09 2.84 -5.59
N ILE A 223 26.66 3.60 -4.67
CA ILE A 223 26.34 3.53 -3.23
C ILE A 223 25.35 4.65 -2.94
N ARG A 224 24.12 4.29 -2.56
CA ARG A 224 23.12 5.23 -2.07
C ARG A 224 22.92 5.00 -0.58
N VAL A 225 22.89 6.06 0.21
CA VAL A 225 22.72 6.00 1.67
C VAL A 225 21.51 6.82 2.11
N ARG A 226 20.54 6.19 2.78
CA ARG A 226 19.46 6.88 3.48
C ARG A 226 19.98 7.29 4.85
N CYS A 227 19.96 8.57 5.18
CA CYS A 227 20.52 9.06 6.43
C CYS A 227 19.62 10.11 7.09
N ARG A 228 19.65 10.14 8.43
CA ARG A 228 19.03 11.17 9.26
C ARG A 228 20.05 12.28 9.50
N GLY A 229 19.64 13.50 9.20
CA GLY A 229 20.47 14.71 9.18
C GLY A 229 20.92 15.21 10.54
N LYS A 230 21.22 16.51 10.58
CA LYS A 230 21.80 17.19 11.74
C LYS A 230 20.85 17.19 12.93
N ARG A 231 21.40 17.00 14.13
CA ARG A 231 20.69 17.28 15.39
C ARG A 231 20.69 18.78 15.65
N VAL A 232 19.51 19.36 15.89
CA VAL A 232 19.30 20.79 16.12
C VAL A 232 18.94 21.05 17.57
N TYR A 233 19.29 22.26 18.03
CA TYR A 233 18.94 22.73 19.37
C TYR A 233 17.58 23.46 19.33
N ASP A 234 16.70 23.10 20.26
CA ASP A 234 15.39 23.73 20.43
C ASP A 234 15.45 24.75 21.57
N PRO A 235 15.31 26.06 21.29
CA PRO A 235 15.37 27.09 22.32
C PRO A 235 14.20 27.03 23.31
N ARG A 236 13.07 26.40 22.96
CA ARG A 236 11.90 26.28 23.85
C ARG A 236 12.18 25.41 25.06
N GLU A 237 13.14 24.50 24.94
CA GLU A 237 13.58 23.64 26.05
C GLU A 237 14.49 24.40 27.03
N TRP A 238 15.06 25.53 26.60
CA TRP A 238 15.89 26.39 27.42
C TRP A 238 15.05 27.48 28.06
N THR A 239 14.45 27.13 29.19
CA THR A 239 13.68 28.06 30.01
C THR A 239 14.62 28.88 30.91
N SER A 240 14.12 29.93 31.55
CA SER A 240 14.88 30.69 32.56
C SER A 240 14.96 29.99 33.92
N SER A 241 14.51 28.74 34.01
CA SER A 241 14.48 27.92 35.23
C SER A 241 15.27 26.63 35.05
N ALA A 242 16.07 26.27 36.04
CA ALA A 242 16.87 25.06 36.02
C ALA A 242 15.97 23.82 35.93
N LEU A 243 16.42 22.79 35.20
CA LEU A 243 15.69 21.52 35.05
C LEU A 243 15.58 20.79 36.39
N ALA A 244 16.59 20.91 37.23
CA ALA A 244 16.51 20.58 38.64
C ALA A 244 17.31 21.59 39.46
N SER A 245 16.83 21.93 40.64
CA SER A 245 17.60 22.73 41.59
C SER A 245 17.34 22.26 43.02
N ALA A 246 18.32 22.46 43.89
CA ALA A 246 18.21 22.18 45.31
C ALA A 246 18.92 23.26 46.12
N THR A 247 18.30 23.69 47.20
CA THR A 247 18.91 24.61 48.17
C THR A 247 19.57 23.78 49.28
N ALA A 248 20.78 24.16 49.69
CA ALA A 248 21.46 23.45 50.77
C ALA A 248 20.87 23.73 52.14
N ALA A 249 20.92 22.71 52.98
CA ALA A 249 20.50 22.76 54.38
C ALA A 249 21.46 23.55 55.28
N THR A 250 22.71 23.80 54.85
CA THR A 250 23.76 24.48 55.62
C THR A 250 24.41 25.62 54.83
N ALA A 251 25.18 26.49 55.49
CA ALA A 251 25.93 27.53 54.79
C ALA A 251 27.01 26.88 53.93
N PHE A 252 26.98 27.12 52.62
CA PHE A 252 28.05 26.73 51.70
C PHE A 252 29.26 27.66 51.89
N PRO A 253 30.45 27.10 52.12
CA PRO A 253 31.62 27.68 51.47
C PRO A 253 32.58 26.62 50.91
N ASN A 254 33.14 26.92 49.73
CA ASN A 254 34.33 26.33 49.12
C ASN A 254 34.15 24.90 48.58
N TRP A 255 33.57 24.81 47.38
CA TRP A 255 33.54 23.62 46.54
C TRP A 255 34.93 23.22 45.99
N ALA A 256 35.89 24.15 45.96
CA ALA A 256 37.28 23.86 45.69
C ALA A 256 37.96 23.46 47.01
N GLY A 257 38.36 22.20 47.11
CA GLY A 257 39.22 21.74 48.21
C GLY A 257 40.49 22.59 48.29
N THR A 258 41.07 22.72 49.49
CA THR A 258 42.32 23.45 49.73
C THR A 258 43.57 22.78 49.14
N ASN A 259 43.40 21.70 48.37
CA ASN A 259 44.49 20.93 47.78
C ASN A 259 44.47 21.12 46.27
N ASP A 260 45.62 21.41 45.67
CA ASP A 260 45.81 21.44 44.22
C ASP A 260 45.32 20.09 43.64
N GLY A 261 44.30 20.13 42.78
CA GLY A 261 43.63 18.95 42.26
C GLY A 261 43.30 19.12 40.79
N ALA A 262 43.70 18.15 39.98
CA ALA A 262 43.41 18.14 38.54
C ALA A 262 41.91 18.21 38.27
N ILE A 263 41.51 19.04 37.30
CA ILE A 263 40.21 18.90 36.67
C ILE A 263 40.22 17.58 35.92
N GLY A 264 39.40 16.63 36.36
CA GLY A 264 39.27 15.34 35.71
C GLY A 264 40.51 14.47 35.84
N GLN A 265 40.65 13.77 36.97
CA GLN A 265 40.79 12.31 36.93
C GLN A 265 40.62 11.69 38.31
N SER A 266 39.95 10.54 38.27
CA SER A 266 39.87 9.50 39.28
C SER A 266 41.23 9.23 39.95
N GLY A 267 41.34 9.56 41.23
CA GLY A 267 42.57 9.37 41.97
C GLY A 267 42.37 9.37 43.48
N GLY A 268 41.54 8.46 43.99
CA GLY A 268 41.60 8.05 45.40
C GLY A 268 40.36 8.37 46.22
N GLY A 269 39.39 7.44 46.19
CA GLY A 269 38.28 7.37 47.14
C GLY A 269 36.92 7.57 46.52
N SER A 270 36.48 6.67 45.62
CA SER A 270 35.08 6.60 45.23
C SER A 270 34.22 6.43 46.49
N CYS A 271 33.28 7.33 46.72
CA CYS A 271 32.37 7.22 47.87
C CYS A 271 30.90 7.25 47.43
N PRO A 272 30.45 6.15 46.80
CA PRO A 272 29.07 6.01 46.41
C PRO A 272 28.18 5.88 47.65
N LEU A 273 27.32 6.87 47.87
CA LEU A 273 26.15 6.77 48.77
C LEU A 273 24.99 6.07 48.04
N GLY A 274 25.28 4.89 47.46
CA GLY A 274 24.35 4.15 46.59
C GLY A 274 24.35 4.59 45.11
N GLU A 275 25.29 5.45 44.70
CA GLU A 275 25.45 5.97 43.33
C GLU A 275 26.39 5.09 42.48
N SER A 276 26.29 5.16 41.15
CA SER A 276 27.13 4.35 40.25
C SER A 276 28.59 4.81 40.29
N THR A 277 29.52 3.85 40.39
CA THR A 277 30.97 4.06 40.26
C THR A 277 31.50 3.58 38.91
N ALA A 278 30.60 3.21 37.98
CA ALA A 278 30.99 2.77 36.65
C ALA A 278 31.62 3.94 35.87
N PRO A 279 32.60 3.68 34.99
CA PRO A 279 33.07 4.70 34.06
C PRO A 279 31.92 5.15 33.16
N TRP A 280 31.92 6.43 32.76
CA TRP A 280 30.88 6.97 31.88
C TRP A 280 30.74 6.17 30.58
N ALA A 281 29.54 5.66 30.32
CA ALA A 281 29.24 4.88 29.12
C ALA A 281 29.13 5.73 27.85
N GLY A 282 29.00 7.06 27.96
CA GLY A 282 28.73 7.98 26.85
C GLY A 282 29.98 8.51 26.10
N GLY A 283 31.16 7.95 26.35
CA GLY A 283 32.39 8.31 25.64
C GLY A 283 33.19 9.45 26.27
N ALA A 284 33.99 10.17 25.48
CA ALA A 284 34.83 11.26 25.96
C ALA A 284 33.97 12.46 26.44
N ILE A 285 34.43 13.14 27.49
CA ILE A 285 33.74 14.26 28.12
C ILE A 285 34.60 15.50 27.95
N ALA A 286 34.08 16.55 27.31
CA ALA A 286 34.74 17.85 27.34
C ALA A 286 34.11 18.70 28.45
N ALA A 287 34.92 19.08 29.44
CA ALA A 287 34.48 19.92 30.55
C ALA A 287 35.06 21.33 30.41
N ARG A 288 34.24 22.35 30.70
CA ARG A 288 34.63 23.76 30.75
C ARG A 288 34.15 24.32 32.09
N PHE A 289 35.06 24.89 32.86
CA PHE A 289 34.75 25.49 34.16
C PHE A 289 34.87 26.99 34.06
N TYR A 290 33.91 27.70 34.64
CA TYR A 290 33.88 29.14 34.71
C TYR A 290 33.63 29.57 36.15
N PHE A 291 34.39 30.57 36.58
CA PHE A 291 34.39 31.08 37.95
C PHE A 291 33.96 32.55 37.93
N GLY A 292 32.90 32.91 38.65
CA GLY A 292 32.46 34.31 38.72
C GLY A 292 31.04 34.49 39.22
N ARG A 293 30.66 35.73 39.57
CA ARG A 293 29.29 36.07 39.97
C ARG A 293 28.41 36.28 38.74
N ARG A 294 27.22 35.68 38.73
CA ARG A 294 26.22 35.89 37.65
C ARG A 294 25.77 37.35 37.61
N TYR A 295 25.90 38.00 36.44
CA TYR A 295 25.27 39.31 36.24
C TYR A 295 23.73 39.14 36.14
N PRO A 296 22.92 39.96 36.82
CA PRO A 296 21.48 39.89 36.73
C PRO A 296 21.01 40.15 35.28
N GLY A 297 20.38 39.16 34.64
CA GLY A 297 19.71 39.31 33.34
C GLY A 297 20.34 38.64 32.12
N GLY A 298 21.40 37.84 32.26
CA GLY A 298 21.95 37.02 31.16
C GLY A 298 21.12 35.75 30.89
N LEU A 299 20.60 35.61 29.66
CA LEU A 299 19.91 34.39 29.17
C LEU A 299 20.88 33.24 28.82
N ASP A 300 22.15 33.56 28.61
CA ASP A 300 23.24 32.60 28.40
C ASP A 300 24.10 32.56 29.67
N PRO A 301 24.35 31.38 30.27
CA PRO A 301 25.32 31.20 31.34
C PRO A 301 26.70 31.72 30.93
N GLU A 302 27.03 31.66 29.63
CA GLU A 302 28.30 32.07 29.04
C GLU A 302 28.43 33.60 28.83
N ALA A 303 27.33 34.37 28.81
CA ALA A 303 27.35 35.77 28.36
C ALA A 303 27.82 36.79 29.41
N GLY A 304 28.09 36.35 30.65
CA GLY A 304 28.44 37.24 31.78
C GLY A 304 29.75 36.90 32.49
N LEU A 305 30.58 36.00 31.94
CA LEU A 305 31.77 35.47 32.61
C LEU A 305 33.04 36.10 32.03
N SER A 306 33.98 36.54 32.88
CA SER A 306 35.34 36.83 32.40
C SER A 306 36.06 35.50 32.12
N PRO A 307 36.85 35.42 31.04
CA PRO A 307 37.38 34.16 30.50
C PRO A 307 38.60 33.62 31.25
N ASP A 308 38.81 33.96 32.53
CA ASP A 308 40.15 33.92 33.09
C ASP A 308 40.68 32.53 33.49
N LEU A 309 39.92 31.43 33.34
CA LEU A 309 40.45 30.06 33.36
C LEU A 309 39.60 29.09 32.53
N THR A 310 40.04 28.75 31.32
CA THR A 310 39.63 27.52 30.63
C THR A 310 40.62 26.41 30.94
N ALA A 311 40.16 25.34 31.58
CA ALA A 311 40.96 24.14 31.84
C ALA A 311 40.32 22.92 31.17
N THR A 312 41.15 22.07 30.57
CA THR A 312 40.80 20.81 29.92
C THR A 312 40.99 19.60 30.84
N GLU A 313 40.39 18.46 30.49
CA GLU A 313 40.52 17.21 31.26
C GLU A 313 42.02 16.84 31.45
N GLY A 314 42.46 16.75 32.71
CA GLY A 314 43.83 16.48 33.12
C GLY A 314 44.68 17.71 33.48
N GLU A 315 44.19 18.94 33.28
CA GLU A 315 44.89 20.16 33.72
C GLU A 315 44.70 20.40 35.23
N ILE A 316 45.81 20.68 35.92
CA ILE A 316 45.80 21.09 37.33
C ILE A 316 45.58 22.59 37.38
N ILE A 317 44.43 23.01 37.91
CA ILE A 317 44.26 24.39 38.34
C ILE A 317 44.92 24.52 39.70
N GLU A 318 45.89 25.42 39.83
CA GLU A 318 46.45 25.79 41.14
C GLU A 318 45.36 26.42 42.01
N ALA A 319 45.28 26.03 43.28
CA ALA A 319 44.30 26.56 44.24
C ALA A 319 44.41 28.09 44.41
N SER A 320 45.57 28.67 44.06
CA SER A 320 45.83 30.12 44.05
C SER A 320 45.05 30.89 42.98
N GLN A 321 44.60 30.20 41.92
CA GLN A 321 43.87 30.78 40.79
C GLN A 321 42.34 30.67 40.93
N VAL A 322 41.85 29.94 41.94
CA VAL A 322 40.43 29.75 42.21
C VAL A 322 39.95 30.77 43.25
N VAL A 323 38.99 31.61 42.89
CA VAL A 323 38.32 32.51 43.85
C VAL A 323 37.32 31.69 44.67
N LEU A 324 37.70 31.34 45.90
CA LEU A 324 36.96 30.44 46.79
C LEU A 324 35.53 30.92 47.16
N ASP A 325 35.27 32.22 47.05
CA ASP A 325 33.97 32.86 47.35
C ASP A 325 33.10 33.15 46.09
N ALA A 326 33.43 32.55 44.94
CA ALA A 326 32.72 32.76 43.67
C ALA A 326 31.73 31.62 43.35
N ASP A 327 30.67 31.96 42.61
CA ASP A 327 29.77 30.96 42.04
C ASP A 327 30.53 30.14 40.98
N LEU A 328 30.20 28.85 40.89
CA LEU A 328 30.73 27.94 39.87
C LEU A 328 29.71 27.72 38.77
N PHE A 329 30.17 27.85 37.54
CA PHE A 329 29.46 27.36 36.36
C PHE A 329 30.34 26.34 35.65
N ALA A 330 29.94 25.07 35.64
CA ALA A 330 30.63 24.02 34.91
C ALA A 330 29.75 23.55 33.75
N ALA A 331 30.35 23.35 32.59
CA ALA A 331 29.69 22.88 31.38
C ALA A 331 30.35 21.57 30.94
N PHE A 332 29.57 20.50 30.85
CA PHE A 332 30.02 19.16 30.45
C PHE A 332 29.35 18.78 29.13
N ASP A 333 30.13 18.71 28.06
CA ASP A 333 29.66 18.21 26.78
C ASP A 333 29.65 16.69 26.82
N VAL A 334 28.44 16.11 26.83
CA VAL A 334 28.22 14.67 26.98
C VAL A 334 27.26 14.14 25.91
N ALA A 335 27.49 12.90 25.49
CA ALA A 335 26.55 12.12 24.71
C ALA A 335 25.89 11.08 25.62
N PHE A 336 24.56 11.08 25.69
CA PHE A 336 23.80 10.10 26.46
C PHE A 336 23.47 8.89 25.56
N PRO A 337 23.97 7.69 25.86
CA PRO A 337 23.64 6.48 25.10
C PRO A 337 22.19 6.02 25.37
N ASP A 338 21.75 4.93 24.73
CA ASP A 338 20.41 4.34 24.93
C ASP A 338 20.16 3.95 26.41
N ALA A 339 21.19 3.52 27.12
CA ALA A 339 21.18 3.22 28.55
C ALA A 339 22.33 3.96 29.25
N PRO A 340 22.17 5.25 29.58
CA PRO A 340 23.23 6.02 30.22
C PRO A 340 23.52 5.47 31.61
N GLU A 341 24.79 5.19 31.89
CA GLU A 341 25.26 4.84 33.22
C GLU A 341 26.69 5.34 33.41
N GLY A 342 27.01 5.73 34.65
CA GLY A 342 28.37 6.00 35.08
C GLY A 342 28.62 7.45 35.48
N VAL A 343 29.85 7.70 35.93
CA VAL A 343 30.29 8.97 36.52
C VAL A 343 30.76 9.93 35.43
N ILE A 344 30.13 11.10 35.34
CA ILE A 344 30.50 12.18 34.39
C ILE A 344 31.57 13.08 35.02
N TRP A 345 31.40 13.45 36.29
CA TRP A 345 32.35 14.27 37.03
C TRP A 345 32.30 13.95 38.53
N GLU A 346 33.46 13.85 39.17
CA GLU A 346 33.59 13.67 40.61
C GLU A 346 34.78 14.51 41.09
N GLN A 347 34.59 15.27 42.17
CA GLN A 347 35.65 16.03 42.84
C GLN A 347 35.53 15.85 44.35
N GLY A 348 36.62 15.39 44.98
CA GLY A 348 36.70 15.19 46.44
C GLY A 348 37.74 16.11 47.09
N GLY A 349 37.39 16.68 48.25
CA GLY A 349 38.30 17.45 49.10
C GLY A 349 38.13 17.10 50.59
N ALA A 350 39.06 17.55 51.44
CA ALA A 350 39.05 17.26 52.89
C ALA A 350 37.85 17.86 53.64
N VAL A 351 37.16 18.84 53.05
CA VAL A 351 36.07 19.60 53.69
C VAL A 351 34.77 19.58 52.87
N TYR A 352 34.81 19.44 51.54
CA TYR A 352 33.64 19.41 50.65
C TYR A 352 33.94 18.65 49.35
N GLY A 353 32.90 18.18 48.65
CA GLY A 353 33.02 17.57 47.33
C GLY A 353 31.73 17.58 46.51
N ALA A 354 31.84 17.24 45.22
CA ALA A 354 30.76 17.24 44.25
C ALA A 354 30.78 15.98 43.37
N TYR A 355 29.59 15.50 43.00
CA TYR A 355 29.39 14.36 42.10
C TYR A 355 28.36 14.71 41.03
N LEU A 356 28.63 14.31 39.78
CA LEU A 356 27.73 14.32 38.63
C LEU A 356 27.82 12.96 37.94
N GLY A 357 26.69 12.26 37.83
CA GLY A 357 26.66 10.98 37.14
C GLY A 357 25.25 10.45 36.96
N VAL A 358 25.12 9.43 36.13
CA VAL A 358 23.84 8.72 35.96
C VAL A 358 23.83 7.48 36.84
N THR A 359 22.84 7.41 37.73
CA THR A 359 22.58 6.27 38.61
C THR A 359 21.15 5.79 38.42
N GLY A 360 20.97 4.55 37.97
CA GLY A 360 19.65 3.98 37.74
C GLY A 360 18.89 4.77 36.66
N SER A 361 17.76 5.38 37.03
CA SER A 361 16.92 6.16 36.11
C SER A 361 17.22 7.65 36.10
N ASP A 362 18.15 8.16 36.93
CA ASP A 362 18.30 9.59 37.19
C ASP A 362 19.73 10.08 36.95
N LEU A 363 19.85 11.25 36.30
CA LEU A 363 21.06 12.07 36.27
C LEU A 363 21.09 12.84 37.58
N VAL A 364 22.07 12.54 38.41
CA VAL A 364 22.18 13.08 39.75
C VAL A 364 23.39 14.00 39.81
N PHE A 365 23.15 15.21 40.30
CA PHE A 365 24.19 16.07 40.82
C PHE A 365 24.04 16.22 42.34
N ARG A 366 25.13 15.99 43.05
CA ARG A 366 25.16 16.00 44.51
C ARG A 366 26.35 16.82 45.00
N ALA A 367 26.08 17.69 45.97
CA ALA A 367 27.10 18.35 46.78
C ALA A 367 27.08 17.74 48.20
N PHE A 368 28.26 17.50 48.78
CA PHE A 368 28.40 16.88 50.10
C PHE A 368 29.47 17.57 50.97
N SER A 369 29.35 17.41 52.30
CA SER A 369 30.24 18.04 53.30
C SER A 369 31.17 17.04 53.96
N GLY A 370 32.48 17.30 53.94
CA GLY A 370 33.56 16.50 54.53
C GLY A 370 34.21 15.53 53.56
N GLU A 371 35.13 14.68 54.06
CA GLU A 371 35.63 13.52 53.32
C GLU A 371 34.45 12.66 52.87
N ALA A 372 34.36 12.47 51.56
CA ALA A 372 33.73 11.43 50.73
C ALA A 372 32.47 10.64 51.24
N THR A 373 32.34 10.31 52.54
CA THR A 373 31.13 9.76 53.22
C THR A 373 30.27 10.82 53.93
N GLY A 374 30.50 12.09 53.63
CA GLY A 374 29.82 13.26 54.19
C GLY A 374 28.30 13.28 54.06
N ALA A 375 27.62 13.99 54.98
CA ALA A 375 26.17 14.22 54.88
C ALA A 375 25.83 14.99 53.59
N GLU A 376 24.76 14.56 52.91
CA GLU A 376 24.24 15.20 51.71
C GLU A 376 23.86 16.66 52.01
N VAL A 377 24.44 17.60 51.26
CA VAL A 377 24.24 19.04 51.46
C VAL A 377 23.15 19.54 50.53
N ALA A 378 23.20 19.16 49.26
CA ALA A 378 22.17 19.42 48.25
C ALA A 378 22.21 18.34 47.15
N ARG A 379 21.04 17.97 46.63
CA ARG A 379 20.88 16.98 45.57
C ARG A 379 19.87 17.46 44.53
N ALA A 380 20.31 17.57 43.29
CA ALA A 380 19.48 17.82 42.13
C ALA A 380 19.45 16.55 41.28
N SER A 381 18.26 16.05 40.95
CA SER A 381 18.09 14.84 40.13
C SER A 381 17.15 15.13 38.98
N ILE A 382 17.49 14.66 37.79
CA ILE A 382 16.65 14.76 36.60
C ILE A 382 16.49 13.35 36.01
N PRO A 383 15.27 12.92 35.63
CA PRO A 383 15.07 11.65 34.95
C PRO A 383 15.91 11.55 33.67
N VAL A 384 16.65 10.45 33.51
CA VAL A 384 17.54 10.17 32.36
C VAL A 384 16.73 9.95 31.07
N ALA A 385 15.47 9.55 31.20
CA ALA A 385 14.57 9.40 30.06
C ALA A 385 14.48 10.68 29.19
N ASP A 386 14.66 11.85 29.81
CA ASP A 386 14.62 13.16 29.12
C ASP A 386 15.90 13.45 28.30
N PHE A 387 16.95 12.64 28.52
CA PHE A 387 18.28 12.78 27.93
C PHE A 387 18.71 11.61 27.06
N ALA A 388 18.01 10.47 27.09
CA ALA A 388 18.35 9.30 26.30
C ALA A 388 18.49 9.64 24.80
N ASN A 389 19.58 9.18 24.17
CA ASN A 389 19.95 9.47 22.78
C ASN A 389 20.17 10.95 22.43
N ARG A 390 20.34 11.82 23.44
CA ARG A 390 20.63 13.23 23.21
C ARG A 390 22.13 13.48 23.39
N ARG A 391 22.64 14.42 22.62
CA ARG A 391 23.96 14.99 22.84
C ARG A 391 23.78 16.44 23.22
N GLY A 392 24.46 16.88 24.26
CA GLY A 392 24.29 18.23 24.75
C GLY A 392 25.29 18.60 25.82
N THR A 393 25.18 19.84 26.24
CA THR A 393 25.98 20.38 27.33
C THR A 393 25.13 20.34 28.60
N ILE A 394 25.59 19.61 29.61
CA ILE A 394 25.06 19.75 30.97
C ILE A 394 25.72 20.99 31.57
N TYR A 395 24.93 21.96 32.03
CA TYR A 395 25.45 23.03 32.86
C TYR A 395 25.12 22.75 34.32
N VAL A 396 26.13 22.79 35.16
CA VAL A 396 26.03 22.74 36.61
C VAL A 396 26.31 24.15 37.13
N GLU A 397 25.37 24.69 37.88
CA GLU A 397 25.49 25.97 38.57
C GLU A 397 25.51 25.72 40.08
N ILE A 398 26.53 26.23 40.75
CA ILE A 398 26.61 26.27 42.21
C ILE A 398 26.66 27.74 42.62
N SER A 399 25.55 28.25 43.13
CA SER A 399 25.44 29.61 43.68
C SER A 399 25.81 29.59 45.16
N VAL A 400 26.90 30.27 45.50
CA VAL A 400 27.36 30.43 46.89
C VAL A 400 26.46 31.42 47.61
N ALA A 401 26.02 32.47 46.92
CA ALA A 401 25.14 33.50 47.48
C ALA A 401 23.75 32.96 47.83
N ASP A 402 23.14 32.20 46.91
CA ASP A 402 21.78 31.67 47.07
C ASP A 402 21.74 30.31 47.77
N LYS A 403 22.92 29.75 48.07
CA LYS A 403 23.10 28.41 48.64
C LYS A 403 22.37 27.35 47.82
N SER A 404 22.41 27.46 46.50
CA SER A 404 21.65 26.60 45.60
C SER A 404 22.54 25.93 44.58
N VAL A 405 22.12 24.75 44.21
CA VAL A 405 22.69 23.97 43.13
C VAL A 405 21.63 23.83 42.06
N ALA A 406 22.02 24.02 40.80
CA ALA A 406 21.13 23.93 39.66
C ALA A 406 21.75 23.11 38.52
N LEU A 407 20.92 22.30 37.89
CA LEU A 407 21.24 21.53 36.70
C LEU A 407 20.44 22.06 35.52
N TRP A 408 21.15 22.29 34.42
CA TRP A 408 20.60 22.68 33.14
C TRP A 408 21.12 21.74 32.07
N PHE A 409 20.34 21.57 31.00
CA PHE A 409 20.77 20.77 29.86
C PHE A 409 20.43 21.49 28.56
N ARG A 410 21.45 21.65 27.72
CA ARG A 410 21.32 22.19 26.37
C ARG A 410 21.53 21.07 25.37
N GLY A 411 20.46 20.33 25.11
CA GLY A 411 20.48 19.17 24.22
C GLY A 411 20.19 19.51 22.76
N LYS A 412 20.92 18.89 21.85
CA LYS A 412 20.53 18.80 20.43
C LYS A 412 19.76 17.49 20.22
N LYS A 413 18.66 17.57 19.47
CA LYS A 413 17.85 16.41 19.07
C LYS A 413 17.67 16.42 17.56
N TYR A 414 17.44 15.25 16.98
CA TYR A 414 16.99 15.17 15.60
C TYR A 414 15.62 15.86 15.48
N SER A 415 15.47 16.75 14.50
CA SER A 415 14.20 17.42 14.21
C SER A 415 14.12 17.74 12.73
N THR A 416 12.90 17.66 12.20
CA THR A 416 12.54 18.05 10.84
C THR A 416 11.87 19.44 10.82
N ASN A 417 11.80 20.13 11.97
CA ASN A 417 11.12 21.42 12.08
C ASN A 417 11.88 22.50 11.30
N PRO A 418 11.29 23.10 10.26
CA PRO A 418 11.98 24.03 9.37
C PRO A 418 12.49 25.30 10.09
N ALA A 419 11.79 25.76 11.13
CA ALA A 419 12.22 26.93 11.90
C ALA A 419 13.50 26.65 12.70
N LEU A 420 13.59 25.46 13.31
CA LEU A 420 14.77 25.02 14.04
C LEU A 420 15.95 24.75 13.09
N CYS A 421 15.69 24.16 11.92
CA CYS A 421 16.69 23.98 10.86
C CYS A 421 17.23 25.32 10.35
N LEU A 422 16.36 26.30 10.11
CA LEU A 422 16.74 27.65 9.71
C LEU A 422 17.60 28.32 10.79
N ARG A 423 17.17 28.25 12.05
CA ARG A 423 17.93 28.80 13.18
C ARG A 423 19.33 28.18 13.27
N ASP A 424 19.43 26.86 13.21
CA ASP A 424 20.71 26.15 13.27
C ASP A 424 21.61 26.46 12.06
N TYR A 425 21.05 26.59 10.85
CA TYR A 425 21.79 27.02 9.67
C TYR A 425 22.37 28.42 9.83
N MET A 426 21.57 29.39 10.29
CA MET A 426 22.02 30.78 10.47
C MET A 426 23.14 30.90 11.51
N LEU A 427 23.08 30.12 12.59
CA LEU A 427 24.10 30.07 13.64
C LEU A 427 25.32 29.22 13.26
N THR A 428 25.24 28.42 12.20
CA THR A 428 26.35 27.56 11.77
C THR A 428 27.54 28.44 11.33
N PRO A 429 28.76 28.22 11.85
CA PRO A 429 29.92 29.03 11.48
C PRO A 429 30.22 29.02 9.99
N GLN A 430 30.82 30.10 9.49
CA GLN A 430 31.23 30.24 8.08
C GLN A 430 32.17 29.13 7.61
N LEU A 431 33.07 28.68 8.50
CA LEU A 431 33.95 27.53 8.24
C LEU A 431 33.21 26.21 7.99
N ARG A 432 31.94 26.11 8.41
CA ARG A 432 31.07 24.94 8.22
C ARG A 432 29.94 25.21 7.22
N GLY A 433 30.04 26.27 6.41
CA GLY A 433 29.11 26.57 5.32
C GLY A 433 27.83 27.32 5.71
N GLY A 434 27.73 27.80 6.95
CA GLY A 434 26.64 28.68 7.39
C GLY A 434 27.02 30.18 7.40
N PRO A 435 26.09 31.09 7.69
CA PRO A 435 26.36 32.53 7.77
C PRO A 435 27.19 32.96 9.00
N GLY A 436 27.19 32.16 10.07
CA GLY A 436 27.91 32.44 11.31
C GLY A 436 27.32 33.58 12.14
N TRP A 437 26.00 33.73 12.14
CA TRP A 437 25.30 34.77 12.90
C TRP A 437 25.24 34.43 14.38
N ARG A 438 24.93 35.42 15.20
CA ARG A 438 24.76 35.26 16.65
C ARG A 438 23.28 35.15 16.99
N PRO A 439 22.91 34.56 18.15
CA PRO A 439 21.51 34.50 18.58
C PRO A 439 20.81 35.87 18.61
N GLY A 440 21.53 36.95 18.94
CA GLY A 440 20.98 38.32 18.95
C GLY A 440 20.64 38.91 17.58
N ASP A 441 21.13 38.29 16.50
CA ASP A 441 20.83 38.68 15.10
C ASP A 441 19.55 37.99 14.58
N LEU A 442 18.89 37.17 15.41
CA LEU A 442 17.67 36.44 15.08
C LEU A 442 16.50 37.00 15.91
N ASP A 443 15.32 37.11 15.28
CA ASP A 443 14.07 37.39 15.98
C ASP A 443 13.48 36.06 16.50
N GLU A 444 14.00 35.61 17.64
CA GLU A 444 13.64 34.33 18.26
C GLU A 444 12.13 34.18 18.47
N ASP A 445 11.40 35.25 18.79
CA ASP A 445 9.94 35.19 19.00
C ASP A 445 9.22 34.72 17.73
N THR A 446 9.60 35.24 16.56
CA THR A 446 8.98 34.85 15.28
C THR A 446 9.39 33.45 14.83
N ILE A 447 10.65 33.07 15.09
CA ILE A 447 11.15 31.73 14.78
C ILE A 447 10.46 30.69 15.66
N LEU A 448 10.27 30.97 16.96
CA LEU A 448 9.58 30.09 17.89
C LEU A 448 8.08 29.98 17.58
N ALA A 449 7.44 31.07 17.18
CA ALA A 449 6.06 31.04 16.69
C ALA A 449 5.92 30.12 15.46
N LEU A 450 6.85 30.22 14.50
CA LEU A 450 6.91 29.32 13.35
C LEU A 450 7.20 27.86 13.76
N ALA A 451 8.09 27.64 14.74
CA ALA A 451 8.42 26.31 15.23
C ALA A 451 7.18 25.61 15.83
N ASN A 452 6.40 26.32 16.65
CA ASN A 452 5.15 25.81 17.21
C ASN A 452 4.11 25.53 16.12
N LEU A 453 4.04 26.40 15.10
CA LEU A 453 3.12 26.24 13.99
C LEU A 453 3.47 25.03 13.11
N ALA A 454 4.76 24.79 12.88
CA ALA A 454 5.25 23.67 12.08
C ALA A 454 4.88 22.32 12.70
N GLU A 455 4.89 22.22 14.03
CA GLU A 455 4.56 21.01 14.80
C GLU A 455 3.05 20.80 15.03
N GLU A 456 2.20 21.72 14.56
CA GLU A 456 0.74 21.56 14.64
C GLU A 456 0.30 20.28 13.91
N GLN A 457 -0.36 19.39 14.64
CA GLN A 457 -0.83 18.11 14.10
C GLN A 457 -2.02 18.32 13.16
N VAL A 458 -1.85 17.98 11.89
CA VAL A 458 -2.89 18.06 10.86
C VAL A 458 -3.40 16.66 10.53
N PRO A 459 -4.74 16.42 10.55
CA PRO A 459 -5.30 15.12 10.22
C PRO A 459 -5.21 14.82 8.72
N LEU A 460 -4.89 13.57 8.40
CA LEU A 460 -4.83 12.99 7.06
C LEU A 460 -6.12 12.23 6.73
N ALA A 461 -6.40 12.03 5.43
CA ALA A 461 -7.51 11.19 4.97
C ALA A 461 -7.40 9.73 5.44
N SER A 462 -6.19 9.25 5.72
CA SER A 462 -5.91 7.92 6.28
C SER A 462 -6.28 7.75 7.77
N GLY A 463 -6.68 8.83 8.46
CA GLY A 463 -6.97 8.84 9.89
C GLY A 463 -5.74 9.02 10.79
N ARG A 464 -4.53 9.11 10.21
CA ARG A 464 -3.30 9.49 10.92
C ARG A 464 -3.15 11.02 11.00
N THR A 465 -2.20 11.51 11.78
CA THR A 465 -1.81 12.92 11.79
C THR A 465 -0.39 13.09 11.24
N GLU A 466 -0.12 14.25 10.67
CA GLU A 466 1.23 14.69 10.30
C GLU A 466 1.48 16.13 10.75
N ASP A 467 2.75 16.46 11.02
CA ASP A 467 3.18 17.84 11.29
C ASP A 467 2.80 18.76 10.13
N ARG A 468 2.45 20.01 10.45
CA ARG A 468 2.05 21.00 9.45
C ARG A 468 3.15 21.26 8.42
N TYR A 469 4.37 21.48 8.89
CA TYR A 469 5.53 21.76 8.05
C TYR A 469 6.73 20.95 8.49
N ALA A 470 7.49 20.42 7.54
CA ALA A 470 8.72 19.68 7.80
C ALA A 470 9.71 19.91 6.66
N PHE A 471 11.01 19.90 6.98
CA PHE A 471 12.09 20.02 6.01
C PHE A 471 13.03 18.82 6.09
N ASN A 472 13.02 18.00 5.04
CA ASN A 472 13.86 16.82 4.84
C ASN A 472 14.78 17.00 3.62
N GLY A 473 15.49 18.13 3.61
CA GLY A 473 16.25 18.62 2.46
C GLY A 473 17.75 18.73 2.70
N VAL A 474 18.47 18.95 1.60
CA VAL A 474 19.91 19.20 1.59
C VAL A 474 20.14 20.65 1.19
N LEU A 475 20.95 21.36 1.98
CA LEU A 475 21.47 22.69 1.65
C LEU A 475 22.90 22.56 1.12
N GLU A 476 23.21 23.27 0.04
CA GLU A 476 24.55 23.30 -0.54
C GLU A 476 25.39 24.39 0.14
N THR A 477 26.63 24.08 0.51
CA THR A 477 27.52 25.07 1.16
C THR A 477 28.09 26.11 0.19
N GLU A 478 28.01 25.87 -1.12
CA GLU A 478 28.41 26.82 -2.17
C GLU A 478 27.28 27.80 -2.51
N ALA A 479 26.03 27.41 -2.26
CA ALA A 479 24.88 28.29 -2.46
C ALA A 479 24.95 29.48 -1.50
N THR A 480 24.45 30.62 -1.96
CA THR A 480 24.39 31.81 -1.12
C THR A 480 23.40 31.59 0.03
N ALA A 481 23.60 32.28 1.16
CA ALA A 481 22.69 32.17 2.29
C ALA A 481 21.23 32.50 1.91
N ALA A 482 21.02 33.43 0.98
CA ALA A 482 19.70 33.78 0.48
C ALA A 482 19.04 32.65 -0.32
N GLU A 483 19.80 31.92 -1.14
CA GLU A 483 19.30 30.75 -1.88
C GLU A 483 18.91 29.63 -0.91
N ASN A 484 19.77 29.30 0.05
CA ASN A 484 19.46 28.29 1.07
C ASN A 484 18.26 28.68 1.96
N LEU A 485 18.09 29.98 2.27
CA LEU A 485 16.91 30.47 2.99
C LEU A 485 15.64 30.41 2.14
N ASN A 486 15.74 30.65 0.83
CA ASN A 486 14.61 30.47 -0.08
C ASN A 486 14.19 29.00 -0.13
N ASP A 487 15.14 28.08 -0.24
CA ASP A 487 14.89 26.63 -0.19
C ASP A 487 14.23 26.22 1.14
N LEU A 488 14.73 26.71 2.27
CA LEU A 488 14.09 26.48 3.58
C LEU A 488 12.67 27.05 3.63
N SER A 489 12.46 28.29 3.18
CA SER A 489 11.15 28.97 3.23
C SER A 489 10.08 28.33 2.35
N SER A 490 10.49 27.60 1.32
CA SER A 490 9.58 26.83 0.47
C SER A 490 8.83 25.74 1.26
N SER A 491 9.43 25.20 2.32
CA SER A 491 8.85 24.12 3.14
C SER A 491 7.64 24.53 3.97
N TRP A 492 7.47 25.82 4.24
CA TRP A 492 6.25 26.38 4.86
C TRP A 492 5.49 27.36 3.95
N GLY A 493 6.00 27.61 2.74
CA GLY A 493 5.40 28.52 1.76
C GLY A 493 5.26 29.96 2.26
N GLY A 494 6.17 30.40 3.13
CA GLY A 494 6.19 31.76 3.70
C GLY A 494 7.36 32.59 3.21
N TRP A 495 7.74 33.59 4.01
CA TRP A 495 8.79 34.55 3.68
C TRP A 495 9.78 34.70 4.84
N TRP A 496 10.96 35.19 4.50
CA TRP A 496 12.00 35.61 5.45
C TRP A 496 12.49 37.01 5.07
N THR A 497 12.89 37.81 6.06
CA THR A 497 13.46 39.14 5.85
C THR A 497 14.41 39.52 6.98
N CYS A 498 15.20 40.57 6.79
CA CYS A 498 16.04 41.13 7.84
C CYS A 498 15.51 42.53 8.21
N GLU A 499 14.75 42.62 9.29
CA GLU A 499 14.21 43.88 9.79
C GLU A 499 14.97 44.34 11.03
N ARG A 500 15.38 45.63 11.06
CA ARG A 500 16.13 46.24 12.18
C ARG A 500 17.40 45.46 12.58
N GLY A 501 18.04 44.82 11.61
CA GLY A 501 19.25 44.02 11.82
C GLY A 501 19.00 42.63 12.41
N ARG A 502 17.73 42.17 12.50
CA ARG A 502 17.38 40.82 12.93
C ARG A 502 16.66 40.06 11.81
N LEU A 503 16.92 38.75 11.71
CA LEU A 503 16.18 37.86 10.83
C LEU A 503 14.78 37.61 11.39
N THR A 504 13.77 37.88 10.59
CA THR A 504 12.36 37.64 10.91
C THR A 504 11.75 36.75 9.84
N VAL A 505 10.85 35.85 10.27
CA VAL A 505 10.14 34.91 9.40
C VAL A 505 8.63 35.07 9.56
N GLY A 506 7.86 34.71 8.52
CA GLY A 506 6.41 34.79 8.58
C GLY A 506 5.69 34.18 7.37
N GLY A 507 4.38 34.39 7.30
CA GLY A 507 3.55 33.97 6.16
C GLY A 507 3.20 32.48 6.13
N ALA A 508 3.35 31.77 7.26
CA ALA A 508 3.07 30.35 7.40
C ALA A 508 1.62 30.07 7.86
N ALA A 509 0.98 30.99 8.58
CA ALA A 509 -0.42 30.89 8.96
C ALA A 509 -1.12 32.25 8.95
N TRP A 510 -2.44 32.20 9.12
CA TRP A 510 -3.23 33.40 9.30
C TRP A 510 -2.98 34.02 10.67
N GLU A 511 -2.57 35.28 10.67
CA GLU A 511 -2.45 36.11 11.87
C GLU A 511 -3.49 37.24 11.84
N GLU A 512 -4.19 37.44 12.95
CA GLU A 512 -5.19 38.50 13.10
C GLU A 512 -4.53 39.88 13.00
N PRO A 513 -4.99 40.77 12.07
CA PRO A 513 -4.43 42.10 11.92
C PRO A 513 -4.59 42.95 13.19
N ALA A 514 -3.48 43.38 13.79
CA ALA A 514 -3.49 44.30 14.91
C ALA A 514 -3.65 45.77 14.48
N PHE A 515 -3.10 46.13 13.30
CA PHE A 515 -3.06 47.52 12.82
C PHE A 515 -4.15 47.80 11.78
N THR A 516 -4.81 48.96 11.91
CA THR A 516 -5.83 49.42 10.96
C THR A 516 -5.40 50.76 10.34
N VAL A 517 -5.25 50.78 9.01
CA VAL A 517 -5.04 51.99 8.23
C VAL A 517 -6.40 52.64 7.94
N THR A 518 -6.57 53.87 8.41
CA THR A 518 -7.72 54.73 8.11
C THR A 518 -7.35 55.81 7.11
N GLU A 519 -8.35 56.51 6.57
CA GLU A 519 -8.14 57.58 5.58
C GLU A 519 -7.27 58.73 6.11
N ASP A 520 -7.37 59.04 7.41
CA ASP A 520 -6.59 60.11 8.06
C ASP A 520 -5.08 59.85 8.08
N MET A 521 -4.67 58.58 7.94
CA MET A 521 -3.26 58.19 7.94
C MET A 521 -2.61 58.34 6.56
N LEU A 522 -3.39 58.60 5.50
CA LEU A 522 -2.90 58.70 4.14
C LEU A 522 -2.29 60.08 3.88
N THR A 523 -1.08 60.10 3.32
CA THR A 523 -0.34 61.34 2.99
C THR A 523 -0.42 61.72 1.52
N GLY A 524 -1.05 60.88 0.68
CA GLY A 524 -1.15 61.08 -0.76
C GLY A 524 -2.14 60.14 -1.43
N GLY A 525 -2.21 60.22 -2.75
CA GLY A 525 -3.08 59.37 -3.57
C GLY A 525 -2.70 57.88 -3.49
N ILE A 526 -3.70 57.03 -3.31
CA ILE A 526 -3.54 55.57 -3.27
C ILE A 526 -3.56 54.97 -4.68
N GLN A 527 -2.62 54.07 -4.96
CA GLN A 527 -2.61 53.29 -6.20
C GLN A 527 -3.19 51.90 -5.94
N VAL A 528 -4.12 51.47 -6.79
CA VAL A 528 -4.75 50.15 -6.68
C VAL A 528 -4.62 49.45 -8.01
N THR A 529 -3.95 48.31 -8.00
CA THR A 529 -3.88 47.39 -9.11
C THR A 529 -4.93 46.32 -8.87
N ALA A 530 -6.03 46.37 -9.62
CA ALA A 530 -7.17 45.49 -9.40
C ALA A 530 -6.90 44.04 -9.83
N ARG A 531 -6.04 43.84 -10.83
CA ARG A 531 -5.75 42.54 -11.43
C ARG A 531 -4.29 42.44 -11.85
N LYS A 532 -3.65 41.30 -11.56
CA LYS A 532 -2.32 40.95 -12.11
C LYS A 532 -2.41 40.67 -13.62
N PRO A 533 -1.37 40.94 -14.42
CA PRO A 533 -1.34 40.55 -15.84
C PRO A 533 -1.71 39.08 -16.03
N PHE A 534 -2.44 38.75 -17.11
CA PHE A 534 -2.92 37.38 -17.37
C PHE A 534 -1.77 36.36 -17.42
N GLU A 535 -0.62 36.75 -17.97
CA GLU A 535 0.60 35.93 -18.06
C GLU A 535 1.18 35.50 -16.70
N GLU A 536 0.89 36.24 -15.63
CA GLU A 536 1.32 35.91 -14.26
C GLU A 536 0.24 35.15 -13.47
N GLN A 537 -0.93 34.88 -14.07
CA GLN A 537 -2.01 34.16 -13.43
C GLN A 537 -1.88 32.66 -13.70
N PHE A 538 -2.19 31.86 -12.69
CA PHE A 538 -2.25 30.41 -12.77
C PHE A 538 -3.46 29.90 -12.02
N ASN A 539 -4.08 28.83 -12.50
CA ASN A 539 -5.24 28.17 -11.91
C ASN A 539 -5.04 26.67 -11.69
N THR A 540 -3.94 26.12 -12.22
CA THR A 540 -3.45 24.76 -12.04
C THR A 540 -2.03 24.79 -11.47
N VAL A 541 -1.74 23.98 -10.45
CA VAL A 541 -0.40 23.85 -9.87
C VAL A 541 0.11 22.42 -10.02
N LYS A 542 1.38 22.30 -10.41
CA LYS A 542 2.14 21.05 -10.45
C LYS A 542 3.36 21.17 -9.56
N ALA A 543 3.70 20.09 -8.89
CA ALA A 543 4.88 20.00 -8.04
C ALA A 543 5.36 18.54 -7.96
N GLN A 544 6.61 18.36 -7.59
CA GLN A 544 7.25 17.07 -7.36
C GLN A 544 7.74 17.00 -5.91
N TYR A 545 7.80 15.80 -5.36
CA TYR A 545 8.31 15.55 -4.01
C TYR A 545 9.14 14.27 -4.01
N ALA A 546 9.97 14.08 -2.99
CA ALA A 546 10.75 12.86 -2.87
C ALA A 546 10.02 11.82 -2.04
N ASP A 547 9.56 10.77 -2.71
CA ASP A 547 8.67 9.78 -2.12
C ASP A 547 9.44 8.78 -1.24
N PRO A 548 9.30 8.81 0.10
CA PRO A 548 10.04 7.92 0.99
C PRO A 548 9.64 6.45 0.80
N GLU A 549 8.42 6.15 0.32
CA GLU A 549 7.99 4.77 0.04
C GLU A 549 8.66 4.21 -1.21
N ASN A 550 9.03 5.07 -2.16
CA ASN A 550 9.76 4.74 -3.38
C ASN A 550 11.20 5.25 -3.29
N GLU A 551 11.88 5.01 -2.15
CA GLU A 551 13.31 5.26 -1.96
C GLU A 551 13.76 6.73 -2.16
N HIS A 552 12.89 7.68 -1.82
CA HIS A 552 13.05 9.12 -2.07
C HIS A 552 13.23 9.47 -3.56
N VAL A 553 12.70 8.63 -4.47
CA VAL A 553 12.64 8.98 -5.89
C VAL A 553 11.67 10.14 -6.08
N VAL A 554 12.13 11.17 -6.80
CA VAL A 554 11.35 12.36 -7.09
C VAL A 554 10.18 11.98 -8.00
N THR A 555 8.97 12.09 -7.45
CA THR A 555 7.71 11.69 -8.06
C THR A 555 6.77 12.89 -8.14
N ASP A 556 5.92 12.93 -9.16
CA ASP A 556 4.92 14.00 -9.33
C ASP A 556 3.80 13.89 -8.28
N LEU A 557 3.42 15.03 -7.71
CA LEU A 557 2.18 15.16 -6.93
C LEU A 557 0.97 15.24 -7.87
N PRO A 558 -0.24 14.84 -7.41
CA PRO A 558 -1.45 14.99 -8.20
C PRO A 558 -1.67 16.46 -8.58
N VAL A 559 -1.99 16.69 -9.85
CA VAL A 559 -2.22 18.04 -10.38
C VAL A 559 -3.38 18.68 -9.63
N LEU A 560 -3.13 19.86 -9.05
CA LEU A 560 -4.15 20.60 -8.32
C LEU A 560 -4.85 21.56 -9.28
N ASP A 561 -6.07 21.20 -9.70
CA ASP A 561 -6.93 22.01 -10.56
C ASP A 561 -8.06 22.66 -9.77
N SER A 562 -8.24 23.98 -9.95
CA SER A 562 -9.41 24.67 -9.41
C SER A 562 -10.43 24.96 -10.51
N ALA A 563 -11.49 24.15 -10.56
CA ALA A 563 -12.60 24.33 -11.51
C ALA A 563 -13.20 25.75 -11.44
N THR A 564 -13.26 26.35 -10.25
CA THR A 564 -13.75 27.72 -10.06
C THR A 564 -12.87 28.76 -10.77
N TYR A 565 -11.54 28.64 -10.67
CA TYR A 565 -10.63 29.59 -11.31
C TYR A 565 -10.47 29.33 -12.80
N ILE A 566 -10.53 28.08 -13.24
CA ILE A 566 -10.57 27.73 -14.67
C ILE A 566 -11.80 28.34 -15.34
N ALA A 567 -12.99 28.23 -14.72
CA ALA A 567 -14.20 28.86 -15.23
C ALA A 567 -14.12 30.39 -15.28
N ALA A 568 -13.43 31.02 -14.31
CA ALA A 568 -13.21 32.47 -14.28
C ALA A 568 -12.24 32.96 -15.38
N ASP A 569 -11.38 32.07 -15.89
CA ASP A 569 -10.38 32.35 -16.92
C ASP A 569 -10.79 31.75 -18.28
N ASN A 570 -12.10 31.77 -18.59
CA ASN A 570 -12.68 31.30 -19.85
C ASN A 570 -12.44 29.82 -20.19
N GLY A 571 -12.14 28.98 -19.19
CA GLY A 571 -11.92 27.55 -19.38
C GLY A 571 -10.48 27.17 -19.75
N GLU A 572 -9.53 28.11 -19.74
CA GLU A 572 -8.12 27.82 -20.06
C GLU A 572 -7.33 27.38 -18.82
N PRO A 573 -6.60 26.24 -18.87
CA PRO A 573 -5.71 25.82 -17.79
C PRO A 573 -4.40 26.62 -17.85
N LEU A 574 -4.19 27.48 -16.85
CA LEU A 574 -2.98 28.25 -16.65
C LEU A 574 -2.12 27.54 -15.61
N VAL A 575 -1.03 26.92 -16.05
CA VAL A 575 -0.23 26.00 -15.24
C VAL A 575 0.98 26.70 -14.64
N LEU A 576 1.12 26.62 -13.31
CA LEU A 576 2.36 26.87 -12.60
C LEU A 576 3.05 25.53 -12.30
N ASP A 577 4.29 25.38 -12.77
CA ASP A 577 5.15 24.27 -12.37
C ASP A 577 6.13 24.75 -11.30
N MET A 578 5.96 24.23 -10.08
CA MET A 578 6.84 24.53 -8.94
C MET A 578 8.11 23.67 -8.94
N GLY A 579 8.22 22.66 -9.82
CA GLY A 579 9.30 21.70 -9.80
C GLY A 579 9.30 20.83 -8.54
N GLU A 580 10.49 20.35 -8.14
CA GLU A 580 10.67 19.64 -6.86
C GLU A 580 10.58 20.61 -5.69
N LEU A 581 9.69 20.32 -4.73
CA LEU A 581 9.63 21.01 -3.46
C LEU A 581 10.87 20.64 -2.62
N PRO A 582 11.78 21.59 -2.35
CA PRO A 582 13.00 21.32 -1.60
C PRO A 582 12.72 20.69 -0.23
N GLY A 583 13.18 19.46 -0.05
CA GLY A 583 13.08 18.73 1.22
C GLY A 583 11.68 18.21 1.57
N GLU A 584 10.72 18.24 0.66
CA GLU A 584 9.39 17.66 0.93
C GLU A 584 9.38 16.15 0.66
N THR A 585 8.88 15.39 1.63
CA THR A 585 8.75 13.93 1.57
C THR A 585 7.33 13.44 1.86
N GLY A 586 6.47 14.31 2.40
CA GLY A 586 5.09 14.02 2.71
C GLY A 586 4.19 14.31 1.52
N PHE A 587 3.43 13.29 1.11
CA PHE A 587 2.53 13.40 -0.02
C PHE A 587 1.39 14.43 0.21
N ALA A 588 0.74 14.40 1.38
CA ALA A 588 -0.32 15.34 1.73
C ALA A 588 0.21 16.75 2.04
N ARG A 589 1.36 16.87 2.73
CA ARG A 589 2.05 18.14 2.96
C ARG A 589 2.44 18.86 1.66
N GLY A 590 2.93 18.12 0.66
CA GLY A 590 3.16 18.66 -0.68
C GLY A 590 1.90 19.26 -1.31
N GLN A 591 0.75 18.59 -1.22
CA GLN A 591 -0.53 19.12 -1.72
C GLN A 591 -0.98 20.39 -0.97
N ARG A 592 -0.72 20.47 0.34
CA ARG A 592 -0.99 21.67 1.16
C ARG A 592 -0.17 22.87 0.66
N LEU A 593 1.11 22.67 0.35
CA LEU A 593 1.97 23.70 -0.22
C LEU A 593 1.50 24.14 -1.61
N MET A 594 1.06 23.20 -2.46
CA MET A 594 0.48 23.52 -3.77
C MET A 594 -0.79 24.37 -3.64
N LYS A 595 -1.68 24.03 -2.70
CA LYS A 595 -2.88 24.81 -2.40
C LYS A 595 -2.52 26.22 -1.91
N LEU A 596 -1.54 26.32 -1.01
CA LEU A 596 -1.07 27.59 -0.49
C LEU A 596 -0.54 28.49 -1.62
N ALA A 597 0.27 27.93 -2.52
CA ALA A 597 0.78 28.63 -3.70
C ALA A 597 -0.35 29.09 -4.64
N LEU A 598 -1.32 28.22 -4.94
CA LEU A 598 -2.49 28.56 -5.76
C LEU A 598 -3.30 29.70 -5.16
N LEU A 599 -3.68 29.59 -3.88
CA LEU A 599 -4.54 30.56 -3.23
C LEU A 599 -3.84 31.91 -3.01
N LYS A 600 -2.54 31.93 -2.69
CA LYS A 600 -1.74 33.17 -2.63
C LYS A 600 -1.57 33.80 -4.02
N GLY A 601 -1.33 32.99 -5.05
CA GLY A 601 -1.19 33.45 -6.44
C GLY A 601 -2.45 34.11 -7.00
N ARG A 602 -3.63 33.54 -6.71
CA ARG A 602 -4.95 34.04 -7.14
C ARG A 602 -5.43 35.27 -6.37
N ARG A 603 -4.71 35.75 -5.35
CA ARG A 603 -4.98 37.08 -4.78
C ARG A 603 -4.42 38.15 -5.70
N GLN A 604 -5.34 38.89 -6.33
CA GLN A 604 -5.01 39.77 -7.46
C GLN A 604 -4.97 41.26 -7.10
N LYS A 605 -5.65 41.68 -6.02
CA LYS A 605 -5.72 43.09 -5.65
C LYS A 605 -4.46 43.49 -4.89
N GLN A 606 -3.68 44.38 -5.48
CA GLN A 606 -2.54 45.02 -4.84
C GLN A 606 -2.85 46.50 -4.59
N VAL A 607 -2.39 47.02 -3.46
CA VAL A 607 -2.63 48.40 -3.04
C VAL A 607 -1.33 49.00 -2.55
N THR A 608 -1.01 50.18 -3.05
CA THR A 608 0.08 51.02 -2.54
C THR A 608 -0.52 52.17 -1.73
N LEU A 609 -0.23 52.17 -0.43
CA LEU A 609 -0.74 53.10 0.56
C LEU A 609 0.40 54.02 1.04
N PRO A 610 0.49 55.27 0.56
CA PRO A 610 1.39 56.27 1.13
C PRO A 610 0.83 56.73 2.48
N CYS A 611 1.38 56.19 3.56
CA CYS A 611 0.98 56.48 4.94
C CYS A 611 1.92 57.49 5.60
N SER A 612 1.43 58.11 6.68
CA SER A 612 2.22 58.92 7.59
C SER A 612 3.09 58.04 8.51
N LEU A 613 3.88 58.66 9.39
CA LEU A 613 4.70 57.95 10.38
C LEU A 613 3.87 57.06 11.33
N ALA A 614 2.55 57.21 11.38
CA ALA A 614 1.66 56.31 12.13
C ALA A 614 1.79 54.84 11.68
N ALA A 615 2.17 54.59 10.43
CA ALA A 615 2.40 53.24 9.89
C ALA A 615 3.81 52.69 10.17
N TRP A 616 4.66 53.42 10.92
CA TRP A 616 6.01 52.97 11.29
C TRP A 616 6.07 51.62 12.03
N PRO A 617 5.11 51.27 12.92
CA PRO A 617 5.14 49.98 13.61
C PRO A 617 4.92 48.77 12.71
N VAL A 618 4.34 48.96 11.52
CA VAL A 618 3.99 47.89 10.58
C VAL A 618 5.25 47.30 9.97
N ARG A 619 5.41 45.98 10.11
CA ARG A 619 6.54 45.19 9.60
C ARG A 619 6.26 44.68 8.20
N LEU A 620 7.31 44.20 7.54
CA LEU A 620 7.13 43.44 6.30
C LEU A 620 6.39 42.13 6.65
N GLY A 621 5.35 41.82 5.88
CA GLY A 621 4.53 40.61 6.01
C GLY A 621 3.48 40.63 7.12
N ASP A 622 3.33 41.73 7.87
CA ASP A 622 2.21 41.92 8.78
C ASP A 622 0.89 41.96 8.01
N ASN A 623 -0.16 41.39 8.61
CA ASN A 623 -1.53 41.58 8.15
C ASN A 623 -2.08 42.90 8.71
N ILE A 624 -2.64 43.74 7.85
CA ILE A 624 -3.27 45.02 8.19
C ILE A 624 -4.73 45.06 7.75
N ARG A 625 -5.56 45.82 8.48
CA ARG A 625 -6.92 46.18 8.06
C ARG A 625 -6.88 47.54 7.38
N VAL A 626 -7.58 47.70 6.27
CA VAL A 626 -7.69 48.96 5.53
C VAL A 626 -9.17 49.35 5.47
N SER A 627 -9.48 50.49 6.06
CA SER A 627 -10.84 51.04 6.11
C SER A 627 -10.87 52.36 5.33
N LEU A 628 -11.39 52.29 4.10
CA LEU A 628 -11.56 53.41 3.18
C LEU A 628 -13.01 53.47 2.71
N PRO A 629 -13.91 54.13 3.48
CA PRO A 629 -15.33 54.20 3.15
C PRO A 629 -15.60 54.77 1.75
N ARG A 630 -14.79 55.75 1.29
CA ARG A 630 -14.88 56.33 -0.06
C ARG A 630 -14.67 55.32 -1.20
N ARG A 631 -14.06 54.17 -0.91
CA ARG A 631 -13.89 53.04 -1.86
C ARG A 631 -14.72 51.81 -1.49
N GLY A 632 -15.61 51.94 -0.52
CA GLY A 632 -16.43 50.82 -0.03
C GLY A 632 -15.63 49.76 0.73
N TRP A 633 -14.41 50.06 1.18
CA TRP A 633 -13.60 49.12 1.96
C TRP A 633 -13.82 49.36 3.45
N THR A 634 -14.35 48.36 4.15
CA THR A 634 -14.53 48.37 5.60
C THR A 634 -13.74 47.20 6.18
N ALA A 635 -12.73 47.49 7.00
CA ALA A 635 -11.86 46.50 7.64
C ALA A 635 -11.32 45.42 6.68
N LYS A 636 -10.97 45.81 5.45
CA LYS A 636 -10.49 44.88 4.44
C LYS A 636 -9.05 44.46 4.73
N THR A 637 -8.75 43.17 4.65
CA THR A 637 -7.45 42.60 5.04
C THR A 637 -6.44 42.59 3.90
N PHE A 638 -5.23 43.05 4.19
CA PHE A 638 -4.09 43.04 3.28
C PHE A 638 -2.81 42.61 4.02
N GLU A 639 -1.94 41.86 3.35
CA GLU A 639 -0.60 41.50 3.81
C GLU A 639 0.40 42.50 3.21
N VAL A 640 1.33 43.00 4.03
CA VAL A 640 2.33 43.98 3.59
C VAL A 640 3.48 43.28 2.87
N THR A 641 3.58 43.43 1.55
CA THR A 641 4.63 42.81 0.73
C THR A 641 5.85 43.70 0.53
N GLY A 642 5.74 45.00 0.83
CA GLY A 642 6.83 45.94 0.72
C GLY A 642 6.61 47.16 1.60
N ARG A 643 7.70 47.68 2.18
CA ARG A 643 7.72 48.92 2.95
C ARG A 643 8.88 49.78 2.48
N THR A 644 8.59 50.99 2.00
CA THR A 644 9.63 51.99 1.68
C THR A 644 9.42 53.23 2.53
N VAL A 645 10.51 53.74 3.09
CA VAL A 645 10.50 54.98 3.88
C VAL A 645 11.16 56.06 3.04
N HIS A 646 10.41 57.10 2.74
CA HIS A 646 10.91 58.27 2.04
C HIS A 646 11.10 59.41 3.04
N ILE A 647 12.32 59.94 3.08
CA ILE A 647 12.68 61.12 3.88
C ILE A 647 12.99 62.23 2.88
N GLY A 648 12.16 63.26 2.83
CA GLY A 648 12.33 64.41 1.94
C GLY A 648 12.07 65.74 2.66
N GLU A 649 12.19 66.84 1.92
CA GLU A 649 11.88 68.19 2.45
C GLU A 649 10.41 68.33 2.90
N ASP A 650 9.51 67.56 2.31
CA ASP A 650 8.08 67.50 2.65
C ASP A 650 7.75 66.62 3.87
N GLY A 651 8.75 66.07 4.56
CA GLY A 651 8.61 65.21 5.75
C GLY A 651 8.87 63.72 5.52
N VAL A 652 8.50 62.89 6.51
CA VAL A 652 8.68 61.43 6.48
C VAL A 652 7.41 60.75 6.00
N ARG A 653 7.50 59.95 4.93
CA ARG A 653 6.40 59.16 4.37
C ARG A 653 6.76 57.68 4.39
N VAL A 654 5.82 56.85 4.85
CA VAL A 654 5.94 55.39 4.83
C VAL A 654 5.01 54.85 3.74
N THR A 655 5.56 54.34 2.64
CA THR A 655 4.77 53.73 1.57
C THR A 655 4.68 52.23 1.82
N LEU A 656 3.45 51.73 1.98
CA LEU A 656 3.16 50.31 2.13
C LEU A 656 2.63 49.74 0.82
N SER A 657 3.29 48.72 0.28
CA SER A 657 2.78 47.88 -0.80
C SER A 657 2.15 46.65 -0.17
N CYS A 658 0.87 46.40 -0.48
CA CYS A 658 0.09 45.35 0.17
C CYS A 658 -0.66 44.50 -0.85
N ILE A 659 -0.90 43.23 -0.52
CA ILE A 659 -1.71 42.29 -1.32
C ILE A 659 -2.89 41.76 -0.50
N GLU A 660 -4.03 41.54 -1.15
CA GLU A 660 -5.23 41.00 -0.49
C GLU A 660 -4.94 39.60 0.11
N THR A 661 -5.31 39.39 1.37
CA THR A 661 -5.07 38.13 2.10
C THR A 661 -6.31 37.76 2.95
N GLY A 662 -6.37 36.52 3.44
CA GLY A 662 -7.45 36.06 4.31
C GLY A 662 -7.23 34.64 4.89
N PRO A 663 -8.00 34.25 5.91
CA PRO A 663 -7.79 33.00 6.66
C PRO A 663 -7.95 31.74 5.80
N ALA A 664 -8.91 31.74 4.87
CA ALA A 664 -9.20 30.60 3.99
C ALA A 664 -8.03 30.15 3.10
N ILE A 665 -6.95 30.94 3.01
CA ILE A 665 -5.71 30.58 2.30
C ILE A 665 -4.96 29.45 3.04
N PHE A 666 -5.02 29.45 4.37
CA PHE A 666 -4.21 28.58 5.22
C PHE A 666 -5.00 27.37 5.77
N ASP A 667 -6.32 27.38 5.64
CA ASP A 667 -7.17 26.27 6.09
C ASP A 667 -6.96 25.04 5.21
N TRP A 668 -6.82 23.86 5.83
CA TRP A 668 -6.78 22.58 5.15
C TRP A 668 -7.93 21.68 5.62
N ARG A 669 -8.55 20.96 4.70
CA ARG A 669 -9.60 19.97 5.01
C ARG A 669 -9.17 18.62 4.44
N THR A 670 -9.41 17.56 5.20
CA THR A 670 -9.10 16.17 4.78
C THR A 670 -9.83 15.77 3.50
N SER A 671 -11.00 16.35 3.21
CA SER A 671 -11.75 16.13 1.97
C SER A 671 -11.07 16.66 0.71
N GLU A 672 -10.07 17.53 0.87
CA GLU A 672 -9.32 18.13 -0.25
C GLU A 672 -8.07 17.32 -0.60
N GLU A 673 -7.70 16.32 0.20
CA GLU A 673 -6.57 15.43 -0.06
C GLU A 673 -6.91 14.49 -1.23
N MET A 674 -6.14 14.58 -2.30
CA MET A 674 -6.22 13.65 -3.42
C MET A 674 -5.39 12.41 -3.11
N SER A 675 -5.90 11.21 -3.40
CA SER A 675 -5.14 9.98 -3.22
C SER A 675 -3.93 9.93 -4.14
N LYS A 676 -2.83 9.33 -3.68
CA LYS A 676 -1.67 8.99 -4.50
C LYS A 676 -2.16 8.24 -5.74
N PRO A 677 -1.88 8.71 -6.96
CA PRO A 677 -2.15 7.91 -8.15
C PRO A 677 -1.47 6.56 -7.92
N ALA A 678 -2.17 5.46 -8.19
CA ALA A 678 -1.57 4.14 -8.12
C ALA A 678 -0.44 4.12 -9.16
N GLY A 679 0.77 4.49 -8.74
CA GLY A 679 1.98 4.30 -9.51
C GLY A 679 2.03 2.82 -9.74
N GLY A 680 1.71 2.40 -10.96
CA GLY A 680 1.73 0.99 -11.30
C GLY A 680 3.16 0.54 -11.10
N VAL A 681 3.43 -0.17 -10.00
CA VAL A 681 4.49 -1.16 -10.00
C VAL A 681 4.22 -1.94 -11.29
N PRO A 682 5.16 -1.96 -12.26
CA PRO A 682 4.93 -2.74 -13.45
C PRO A 682 4.59 -4.14 -12.96
N THR A 683 3.39 -4.62 -13.23
CA THR A 683 3.01 -6.00 -12.93
C THR A 683 3.72 -6.98 -13.86
N LEU A 684 4.79 -6.51 -14.54
CA LEU A 684 5.73 -7.32 -15.27
C LEU A 684 6.45 -8.20 -14.25
N PRO A 685 6.25 -9.53 -14.30
CA PRO A 685 6.92 -10.44 -13.41
C PRO A 685 8.44 -10.30 -13.59
N SER A 686 9.20 -10.30 -12.50
CA SER A 686 10.65 -10.21 -12.61
C SER A 686 11.22 -11.44 -13.35
N PRO A 687 12.10 -11.27 -14.35
CA PRO A 687 12.78 -12.38 -15.02
C PRO A 687 13.74 -13.17 -14.12
N THR A 688 14.05 -12.67 -12.92
CA THR A 688 14.93 -13.31 -11.94
C THR A 688 14.18 -13.97 -10.78
N ALA A 689 12.87 -13.75 -10.65
CA ALA A 689 12.07 -14.37 -9.59
C ALA A 689 11.88 -15.89 -9.83
N LYS A 690 11.87 -16.66 -8.74
CA LYS A 690 11.54 -18.09 -8.77
C LYS A 690 10.10 -18.27 -9.27
N PRO A 691 9.83 -19.04 -10.33
CA PRO A 691 8.47 -19.21 -10.86
C PRO A 691 7.56 -19.94 -9.86
N VAL A 692 6.30 -19.55 -9.77
CA VAL A 692 5.27 -20.24 -8.99
C VAL A 692 4.27 -20.86 -9.96
N VAL A 693 3.99 -22.16 -9.79
CA VAL A 693 3.05 -22.90 -10.63
C VAL A 693 1.88 -23.40 -9.78
N SER A 694 0.68 -23.39 -10.36
CA SER A 694 -0.50 -23.99 -9.73
C SER A 694 -0.47 -25.52 -9.81
N ALA A 695 -1.17 -26.17 -8.89
CA ALA A 695 -1.40 -27.61 -8.98
C ALA A 695 -2.21 -27.94 -10.26
N PRO A 696 -1.89 -29.04 -10.97
CA PRO A 696 -2.53 -29.35 -12.23
C PRO A 696 -4.00 -29.74 -12.03
N THR A 697 -4.91 -29.13 -12.80
CA THR A 697 -6.30 -29.58 -12.89
C THR A 697 -6.39 -30.80 -13.80
N MET A 698 -7.14 -31.81 -13.35
CA MET A 698 -7.33 -33.06 -14.07
C MET A 698 -8.75 -33.17 -14.61
N THR A 699 -8.89 -33.48 -15.90
CA THR A 699 -10.16 -33.89 -16.53
C THR A 699 -9.99 -35.20 -17.28
N GLU A 700 -10.98 -36.08 -17.20
CA GLU A 700 -11.00 -37.34 -17.96
C GLU A 700 -11.86 -37.21 -19.22
N GLU A 701 -11.44 -37.91 -20.28
CA GLU A 701 -12.18 -38.05 -21.52
C GLU A 701 -12.07 -39.50 -22.01
N LEU A 702 -13.18 -40.05 -22.49
CA LEU A 702 -13.21 -41.35 -23.16
C LEU A 702 -12.97 -41.14 -24.66
N TYR A 703 -12.02 -41.86 -25.25
CA TYR A 703 -11.72 -41.76 -26.67
C TYR A 703 -11.69 -43.12 -27.37
N GLU A 704 -11.94 -43.08 -28.68
CA GLU A 704 -11.93 -44.25 -29.56
C GLU A 704 -10.55 -44.43 -30.21
N THR A 705 -10.01 -45.65 -30.18
CA THR A 705 -8.83 -46.00 -30.97
C THR A 705 -9.24 -46.36 -32.40
N ARG A 706 -8.47 -45.92 -33.41
CA ARG A 706 -8.75 -46.04 -34.86
C ARG A 706 -8.90 -47.48 -35.42
N GLY A 707 -9.09 -48.49 -34.59
CA GLY A 707 -9.14 -49.90 -34.98
C GLY A 707 -10.23 -50.75 -34.33
N GLY A 708 -11.28 -50.14 -33.73
CA GLY A 708 -12.40 -50.89 -33.14
C GLY A 708 -12.01 -51.67 -31.87
N GLY A 709 -10.97 -51.23 -31.16
CA GLY A 709 -10.38 -51.92 -30.01
C GLY A 709 -10.96 -51.57 -28.63
N GLY A 710 -12.17 -51.02 -28.57
CA GLY A 710 -12.82 -50.61 -27.31
C GLY A 710 -12.55 -49.16 -26.91
N ILE A 711 -13.36 -48.68 -25.97
CA ILE A 711 -13.30 -47.32 -25.41
C ILE A 711 -12.15 -47.28 -24.40
N LYS A 712 -11.31 -46.25 -24.44
CA LYS A 712 -10.20 -46.09 -23.48
C LYS A 712 -10.22 -44.72 -22.81
N THR A 713 -9.61 -44.64 -21.63
CA THR A 713 -9.58 -43.43 -20.80
C THR A 713 -8.32 -42.62 -21.08
N ARG A 714 -8.50 -41.33 -21.35
CA ARG A 714 -7.46 -40.33 -21.45
C ARG A 714 -7.63 -39.32 -20.32
N VAL A 715 -6.51 -38.93 -19.71
CA VAL A 715 -6.46 -37.88 -18.70
C VAL A 715 -5.75 -36.66 -19.28
N ARG A 716 -6.40 -35.50 -19.20
CA ARG A 716 -5.80 -34.21 -19.54
C ARG A 716 -5.40 -33.49 -18.26
N LEU A 717 -4.16 -33.04 -18.21
CA LEU A 717 -3.63 -32.20 -17.14
C LEU A 717 -3.40 -30.80 -17.69
N ALA A 718 -3.83 -29.79 -16.94
CA ALA A 718 -3.58 -28.39 -17.26
C ALA A 718 -3.10 -27.66 -16.00
N ALA A 719 -2.07 -26.83 -16.13
CA ALA A 719 -1.55 -25.99 -15.06
C ALA A 719 -1.55 -24.53 -15.52
N THR A 720 -1.63 -23.60 -14.57
CA THR A 720 -1.44 -22.16 -14.82
C THR A 720 -0.26 -21.61 -14.03
N THR A 721 0.36 -20.55 -14.56
CA THR A 721 1.49 -19.83 -13.95
C THR A 721 1.18 -18.33 -13.91
N ASP A 722 1.69 -17.65 -12.90
CA ASP A 722 1.74 -16.19 -12.81
C ASP A 722 2.94 -15.59 -13.56
N ASN A 723 3.91 -16.44 -13.94
CA ASN A 723 5.15 -16.06 -14.58
C ASN A 723 5.16 -16.45 -16.09
N PRO A 724 5.23 -15.50 -17.03
CA PRO A 724 5.23 -15.75 -18.47
C PRO A 724 6.58 -16.24 -19.01
N PHE A 725 7.64 -16.28 -18.19
CA PHE A 725 9.01 -16.64 -18.61
C PHE A 725 9.35 -18.13 -18.45
N ILE A 726 8.35 -19.01 -18.25
CA ILE A 726 8.55 -20.46 -18.20
C ILE A 726 8.69 -21.00 -19.64
N GLU A 727 9.83 -21.65 -19.93
CA GLU A 727 10.12 -22.24 -21.24
C GLU A 727 9.88 -23.75 -21.28
N ALA A 728 9.95 -24.43 -20.12
CA ALA A 728 9.77 -25.87 -20.05
C ALA A 728 8.97 -26.28 -18.82
N TRP A 729 8.03 -27.18 -19.03
CA TRP A 729 7.14 -27.78 -18.05
C TRP A 729 7.49 -29.25 -17.87
N GLN A 730 7.31 -29.75 -16.64
CA GLN A 730 7.46 -31.17 -16.34
C GLN A 730 6.31 -31.65 -15.48
N PHE A 731 5.58 -32.64 -15.99
CA PHE A 731 4.49 -33.30 -15.28
C PHE A 731 4.95 -34.60 -14.63
N ALA A 732 4.29 -34.95 -13.53
CA ALA A 732 4.51 -36.19 -12.79
C ALA A 732 3.19 -36.77 -12.29
N TRP A 733 3.08 -38.09 -12.20
CA TRP A 733 1.91 -38.73 -11.61
C TRP A 733 2.29 -39.99 -10.83
N ARG A 734 1.48 -40.30 -9.82
CA ARG A 734 1.61 -41.56 -9.08
C ARG A 734 0.24 -42.07 -8.63
N PRO A 735 0.01 -43.39 -8.63
CA PRO A 735 -1.05 -43.98 -7.81
C PRO A 735 -0.86 -43.54 -6.35
N VAL A 736 -1.93 -43.29 -5.60
CA VAL A 736 -1.83 -42.94 -4.17
C VAL A 736 -1.10 -44.03 -3.37
N THR A 737 -1.16 -45.27 -3.83
CA THR A 737 -0.50 -46.45 -3.25
C THR A 737 1.00 -46.55 -3.57
N ALA A 738 1.53 -45.73 -4.47
CA ALA A 738 2.94 -45.72 -4.86
C ALA A 738 3.68 -44.51 -4.25
N SER A 739 4.93 -44.74 -3.82
CA SER A 739 5.79 -43.71 -3.23
C SER A 739 6.57 -42.90 -4.28
N GLU A 740 6.94 -43.51 -5.40
CA GLU A 740 7.72 -42.85 -6.45
C GLU A 740 6.82 -42.37 -7.60
N PRO A 741 6.99 -41.11 -8.04
CA PRO A 741 6.24 -40.59 -9.17
C PRO A 741 6.87 -40.94 -10.51
N THR A 742 6.02 -41.29 -11.48
CA THR A 742 6.40 -41.39 -12.87
C THR A 742 6.58 -39.99 -13.44
N LEU A 743 7.75 -39.70 -14.00
CA LEU A 743 8.10 -38.40 -14.58
C LEU A 743 7.85 -38.40 -16.09
N ARG A 744 7.18 -37.35 -16.57
CA ARG A 744 7.08 -37.06 -18.00
C ARG A 744 8.36 -36.38 -18.50
N GLY A 745 8.62 -36.52 -19.80
CA GLY A 745 9.55 -35.64 -20.53
C GLY A 745 9.12 -34.17 -20.47
N LEU A 746 10.05 -33.27 -20.82
CA LEU A 746 9.80 -31.84 -20.81
C LEU A 746 8.83 -31.46 -21.93
N THR A 747 7.81 -30.67 -21.60
CA THR A 747 6.87 -30.07 -22.55
C THR A 747 7.08 -28.56 -22.60
N ASP A 748 6.80 -27.93 -23.73
CA ASP A 748 6.85 -26.47 -23.93
C ASP A 748 5.52 -25.79 -23.60
N THR A 749 4.48 -26.59 -23.35
CA THR A 749 3.12 -26.14 -23.04
C THR A 749 2.72 -26.54 -21.63
N PRO A 750 1.85 -25.73 -20.97
CA PRO A 750 1.36 -25.98 -19.62
C PRO A 750 0.23 -27.04 -19.58
N GLU A 751 0.13 -27.87 -20.61
CA GLU A 751 -0.84 -28.93 -20.75
C GLU A 751 -0.15 -30.23 -21.20
N ASP A 752 -0.64 -31.37 -20.72
CA ASP A 752 -0.21 -32.68 -21.20
C ASP A 752 -1.39 -33.66 -21.24
N MET A 753 -1.28 -34.65 -22.13
CA MET A 753 -2.25 -35.72 -22.30
C MET A 753 -1.61 -37.07 -21.97
N ILE A 754 -2.23 -37.77 -21.02
CA ILE A 754 -1.84 -39.11 -20.62
C ILE A 754 -2.88 -40.09 -21.16
N ASP A 755 -2.47 -40.91 -22.12
CA ASP A 755 -3.27 -41.96 -22.73
C ASP A 755 -3.23 -43.25 -21.89
N ASP A 756 -4.26 -44.09 -22.04
CA ASP A 756 -4.35 -45.43 -21.47
C ASP A 756 -4.20 -45.49 -19.93
N VAL A 757 -4.78 -44.52 -19.21
CA VAL A 757 -4.74 -44.50 -17.74
C VAL A 757 -5.72 -45.53 -17.18
N ALA A 758 -5.21 -46.44 -16.34
CA ALA A 758 -6.03 -47.43 -15.65
C ALA A 758 -6.97 -46.77 -14.62
N PRO A 759 -8.18 -47.30 -14.39
CA PRO A 759 -9.06 -46.81 -13.33
C PRO A 759 -8.39 -46.90 -11.96
N GLY A 760 -8.44 -45.82 -11.18
CA GLY A 760 -7.79 -45.75 -9.87
C GLY A 760 -7.62 -44.32 -9.34
N THR A 761 -7.10 -44.20 -8.12
CA THR A 761 -6.83 -42.91 -7.48
C THR A 761 -5.38 -42.48 -7.67
N TYR A 762 -5.17 -41.33 -8.29
CA TYR A 762 -3.86 -40.78 -8.65
C TYR A 762 -3.62 -39.41 -8.02
N ALA A 763 -2.36 -39.09 -7.74
CA ALA A 763 -1.90 -37.74 -7.43
C ALA A 763 -1.05 -37.23 -8.61
N PHE A 764 -1.35 -36.02 -9.07
CA PHE A 764 -0.70 -35.38 -10.22
C PHE A 764 0.12 -34.19 -9.76
N GLY A 765 1.31 -34.00 -10.32
CA GLY A 765 2.25 -32.95 -9.96
C GLY A 765 2.82 -32.24 -11.18
N VAL A 766 3.19 -30.97 -11.02
CA VAL A 766 3.80 -30.14 -12.08
C VAL A 766 4.92 -29.26 -11.53
N ARG A 767 5.93 -28.98 -12.34
CA ARG A 767 6.93 -27.92 -12.12
C ARG A 767 7.34 -27.24 -13.43
N GLY A 768 7.79 -25.99 -13.35
CA GLY A 768 8.25 -25.21 -14.51
C GLY A 768 9.70 -24.73 -14.38
N ARG A 769 10.35 -24.49 -15.52
CA ARG A 769 11.71 -23.95 -15.65
C ARG A 769 11.71 -22.67 -16.47
N ASN A 770 12.36 -21.61 -15.97
CA ASN A 770 12.50 -20.36 -16.71
C ASN A 770 13.69 -20.36 -17.70
N ALA A 771 13.75 -19.36 -18.57
CA ALA A 771 14.81 -19.17 -19.58
C ALA A 771 16.25 -19.11 -19.03
N ARG A 772 16.40 -18.75 -17.74
CA ARG A 772 17.69 -18.71 -17.03
C ARG A 772 18.03 -20.01 -16.32
N GLY A 773 17.16 -21.01 -16.41
CA GLY A 773 17.39 -22.36 -15.92
C GLY A 773 16.98 -22.63 -14.47
N ILE A 774 16.28 -21.70 -13.80
CA ILE A 774 15.77 -21.83 -12.43
C ILE A 774 14.45 -22.63 -12.45
N TRP A 775 14.32 -23.57 -11.51
CA TRP A 775 13.13 -24.44 -11.36
C TRP A 775 12.17 -23.94 -10.28
N SER A 776 10.86 -24.12 -10.50
CA SER A 776 9.83 -24.00 -9.46
C SER A 776 9.87 -25.20 -8.50
N ASP A 777 9.23 -25.05 -7.34
CA ASP A 777 8.88 -26.21 -6.50
C ASP A 777 7.82 -27.06 -7.20
N TRP A 778 7.68 -28.32 -6.78
CA TRP A 778 6.63 -29.21 -7.27
C TRP A 778 5.27 -28.82 -6.69
N ALA A 779 4.30 -28.52 -7.54
CA ALA A 779 2.91 -28.33 -7.14
C ALA A 779 2.12 -29.62 -7.37
N TRP A 780 1.61 -30.22 -6.29
CA TRP A 780 0.84 -31.46 -6.32
C TRP A 780 -0.65 -31.17 -6.14
N ALA A 781 -1.48 -31.75 -7.00
CA ALA A 781 -2.93 -31.80 -6.84
C ALA A 781 -3.32 -32.89 -5.83
N GLY A 782 -4.50 -32.71 -5.21
CA GLY A 782 -5.10 -33.73 -4.35
C GLY A 782 -5.39 -35.03 -5.09
N ALA A 783 -5.67 -36.09 -4.33
CA ALA A 783 -6.00 -37.40 -4.88
C ALA A 783 -7.28 -37.34 -5.74
N ALA A 784 -7.16 -37.62 -7.04
CA ALA A 784 -8.26 -37.64 -7.99
C ALA A 784 -8.56 -39.08 -8.44
N ALA A 785 -9.84 -39.44 -8.48
CA ALA A 785 -10.29 -40.73 -8.95
C ALA A 785 -10.56 -40.68 -10.46
N VAL A 786 -9.87 -41.53 -11.23
CA VAL A 786 -10.13 -41.75 -12.65
C VAL A 786 -11.16 -42.87 -12.77
N GLN A 787 -12.35 -42.57 -13.27
CA GLN A 787 -13.51 -43.50 -13.24
C GLN A 787 -13.62 -44.39 -14.50
N GLY A 788 -13.16 -43.90 -15.65
CA GLY A 788 -13.17 -44.65 -16.91
C GLY A 788 -14.57 -45.03 -17.41
N GLU A 789 -14.77 -46.28 -17.85
CA GLU A 789 -16.05 -46.78 -18.42
C GLU A 789 -17.21 -46.90 -17.40
N ASN A 790 -16.99 -46.58 -16.12
CA ASN A 790 -18.02 -46.66 -15.06
C ASN A 790 -18.81 -45.36 -14.84
N ALA A 791 -18.60 -44.33 -15.67
CA ALA A 791 -19.31 -43.06 -15.53
C ALA A 791 -20.79 -43.20 -15.98
N PRO A 792 -21.78 -42.69 -15.22
CA PRO A 792 -23.18 -42.82 -15.61
C PRO A 792 -23.53 -42.01 -16.88
N PRO A 793 -24.47 -42.49 -17.71
CA PRO A 793 -24.90 -41.78 -18.92
C PRO A 793 -25.45 -40.38 -18.69
N GLY A 794 -25.20 -39.49 -19.64
CA GLY A 794 -25.86 -38.18 -19.72
C GLY A 794 -27.34 -38.26 -20.11
N ALA A 795 -28.04 -37.12 -20.08
CA ALA A 795 -29.44 -37.03 -20.51
C ALA A 795 -29.60 -36.98 -22.04
N ILE A 796 -30.73 -37.48 -22.53
CA ILE A 796 -31.13 -37.34 -23.94
C ILE A 796 -31.53 -35.89 -24.20
N THR A 797 -30.88 -35.25 -25.18
CA THR A 797 -31.19 -33.88 -25.63
C THR A 797 -32.06 -33.88 -26.88
N GLY A 798 -32.82 -32.80 -27.10
CA GLY A 798 -33.57 -32.59 -28.35
C GLY A 798 -34.80 -33.48 -28.54
N LEU A 799 -35.32 -34.12 -27.49
CA LEU A 799 -36.47 -35.02 -27.59
C LEU A 799 -37.72 -34.27 -28.08
N SER A 800 -38.22 -34.66 -29.23
CA SER A 800 -39.40 -34.11 -29.89
C SER A 800 -40.33 -35.22 -30.38
N VAL A 801 -41.62 -34.91 -30.51
CA VAL A 801 -42.65 -35.84 -30.95
C VAL A 801 -43.47 -35.22 -32.07
N GLN A 802 -43.70 -35.98 -33.12
CA GLN A 802 -44.55 -35.60 -34.25
C GLN A 802 -45.63 -36.67 -34.46
N ALA A 803 -46.89 -36.26 -34.45
CA ALA A 803 -48.00 -37.14 -34.84
C ALA A 803 -48.01 -37.33 -36.36
N SER A 804 -48.10 -38.58 -36.82
CA SER A 804 -48.13 -38.96 -38.23
C SER A 804 -49.32 -39.89 -38.52
N GLY A 805 -50.09 -39.57 -39.57
CA GLY A 805 -51.19 -40.41 -40.08
C GLY A 805 -52.36 -40.64 -39.12
N GLY A 806 -52.51 -39.83 -38.05
CA GLY A 806 -53.60 -39.95 -37.07
C GLY A 806 -53.48 -41.12 -36.09
N ALA A 807 -52.44 -41.97 -36.20
CA ALA A 807 -52.29 -43.17 -35.39
C ALA A 807 -50.90 -43.42 -34.78
N VAL A 808 -49.83 -42.82 -35.32
CA VAL A 808 -48.44 -43.08 -34.89
C VAL A 808 -47.78 -41.80 -34.38
N ALA A 809 -47.05 -41.89 -33.28
CA ALA A 809 -46.13 -40.87 -32.76
C ALA A 809 -44.70 -41.19 -33.21
N MET A 810 -44.06 -40.28 -33.95
CA MET A 810 -42.64 -40.35 -34.30
C MET A 810 -41.85 -39.52 -33.30
N LEU A 811 -41.00 -40.16 -32.50
CA LEU A 811 -40.09 -39.49 -31.58
C LEU A 811 -38.72 -39.33 -32.24
N ARG A 812 -38.12 -38.15 -32.07
CA ARG A 812 -36.78 -37.83 -32.56
C ARG A 812 -35.97 -37.14 -31.47
N TRP A 813 -34.70 -37.47 -31.36
CA TRP A 813 -33.76 -36.87 -30.41
C TRP A 813 -32.37 -36.71 -31.03
N ASP A 814 -31.52 -35.90 -30.40
CA ASP A 814 -30.15 -35.71 -30.86
C ASP A 814 -29.27 -36.94 -30.56
N ARG A 815 -28.17 -37.10 -31.29
CA ARG A 815 -27.21 -38.19 -31.02
C ARG A 815 -26.68 -38.07 -29.58
N HIS A 816 -26.89 -39.12 -28.77
CA HIS A 816 -26.60 -39.14 -27.33
C HIS A 816 -25.16 -38.67 -27.02
N PRO A 817 -24.87 -37.83 -26.01
CA PRO A 817 -23.52 -37.32 -25.77
C PRO A 817 -22.50 -38.41 -25.36
N SER A 818 -22.91 -39.36 -24.51
CA SER A 818 -22.03 -40.42 -24.00
C SER A 818 -21.78 -41.52 -25.04
N LEU A 819 -20.51 -41.93 -25.18
CA LEU A 819 -20.02 -42.80 -26.25
C LEU A 819 -20.36 -44.28 -26.01
N ASP A 820 -20.35 -44.69 -24.76
CA ASP A 820 -20.85 -45.95 -24.20
C ASP A 820 -22.33 -46.24 -24.52
N VAL A 821 -23.21 -45.23 -24.50
CA VAL A 821 -24.62 -45.39 -24.91
C VAL A 821 -24.72 -45.57 -26.43
N ARG A 822 -23.86 -44.89 -27.20
CA ARG A 822 -23.85 -45.01 -28.66
C ARG A 822 -23.36 -46.40 -29.12
N GLN A 823 -22.42 -46.99 -28.39
CA GLN A 823 -21.82 -48.28 -28.70
C GLN A 823 -22.14 -49.31 -27.60
N GLY A 824 -23.25 -50.04 -27.75
CA GLY A 824 -23.64 -51.13 -26.84
C GLY A 824 -24.82 -50.81 -25.93
N GLY A 825 -25.16 -49.53 -25.77
CA GLY A 825 -26.34 -49.09 -25.01
C GLY A 825 -27.69 -49.22 -25.74
N ARG A 826 -28.77 -48.95 -25.00
CA ARG A 826 -30.16 -48.93 -25.51
C ARG A 826 -30.97 -47.76 -24.95
N ILE A 827 -32.07 -47.40 -25.60
CA ILE A 827 -33.03 -46.40 -25.11
C ILE A 827 -34.39 -47.07 -24.96
N GLU A 828 -34.97 -46.95 -23.77
CA GLU A 828 -36.30 -47.51 -23.43
C GLU A 828 -37.35 -46.40 -23.37
N PHE A 829 -38.59 -46.72 -23.80
CA PHE A 829 -39.70 -45.77 -23.88
C PHE A 829 -40.88 -46.20 -22.99
N ARG A 830 -41.49 -45.24 -22.30
CA ARG A 830 -42.67 -45.42 -21.46
C ARG A 830 -43.69 -44.31 -21.68
N HIS A 831 -44.95 -44.54 -21.33
CA HIS A 831 -46.03 -43.54 -21.46
C HIS A 831 -46.82 -43.42 -20.15
N ALA A 832 -47.19 -42.20 -19.78
CA ALA A 832 -48.08 -41.90 -18.65
C ALA A 832 -49.24 -41.01 -19.12
N GLY A 833 -50.48 -41.28 -18.66
CA GLY A 833 -51.65 -40.43 -18.98
C GLY A 833 -51.54 -39.00 -18.45
N ALA A 834 -50.77 -38.78 -17.39
CA ALA A 834 -50.54 -37.46 -16.80
C ALA A 834 -49.76 -36.54 -17.75
N GLN A 835 -50.32 -35.35 -18.02
CA GLN A 835 -49.69 -34.31 -18.87
C GLN A 835 -48.69 -33.42 -18.09
N ALA A 836 -48.66 -33.54 -16.77
CA ALA A 836 -47.70 -32.87 -15.89
C ALA A 836 -47.37 -33.79 -14.70
N GLY A 837 -46.11 -33.82 -14.27
CA GLY A 837 -45.67 -34.60 -13.11
C GLY A 837 -45.49 -36.10 -13.37
N ALA A 838 -45.46 -36.57 -14.63
CA ALA A 838 -45.19 -37.96 -14.96
C ALA A 838 -43.77 -38.38 -14.53
N SER A 839 -43.66 -39.49 -13.81
CA SER A 839 -42.38 -40.11 -13.46
C SER A 839 -42.26 -41.49 -14.12
N TRP A 840 -41.05 -42.07 -14.09
CA TRP A 840 -40.81 -43.41 -14.62
C TRP A 840 -41.68 -44.46 -13.89
N GLN A 841 -41.88 -44.30 -12.57
CA GLN A 841 -42.71 -45.22 -11.76
C GLN A 841 -44.22 -45.06 -11.98
N SER A 842 -44.68 -43.97 -12.56
CA SER A 842 -46.10 -43.71 -12.85
C SER A 842 -46.44 -43.91 -14.34
N SER A 843 -45.66 -44.74 -15.04
CA SER A 843 -45.75 -44.94 -16.50
C SER A 843 -45.77 -46.42 -16.86
N THR A 844 -46.40 -46.78 -17.98
CA THR A 844 -46.36 -48.13 -18.56
C THR A 844 -45.38 -48.19 -19.73
N GLY A 845 -44.88 -49.39 -20.05
CA GLY A 845 -44.09 -49.60 -21.26
C GLY A 845 -44.86 -49.18 -22.51
N ILE A 846 -44.18 -48.56 -23.48
CA ILE A 846 -44.78 -48.27 -24.78
C ILE A 846 -43.79 -48.63 -25.90
N GLY A 847 -44.19 -49.56 -26.77
CA GLY A 847 -43.34 -50.04 -27.87
C GLY A 847 -42.09 -50.80 -27.40
N LYS A 848 -41.07 -50.89 -28.26
CA LYS A 848 -39.81 -51.63 -28.00
C LYS A 848 -38.64 -50.66 -27.82
N SER A 849 -37.66 -51.06 -27.01
CA SER A 849 -36.40 -50.32 -26.85
C SER A 849 -35.59 -50.31 -28.15
N VAL A 850 -34.91 -49.21 -28.44
CA VAL A 850 -34.02 -49.05 -29.61
C VAL A 850 -32.56 -49.05 -29.18
N SER A 851 -31.63 -49.34 -30.10
CA SER A 851 -30.19 -49.22 -29.83
C SER A 851 -29.82 -47.74 -29.61
N GLY A 852 -28.92 -47.45 -28.67
CA GLY A 852 -28.53 -46.08 -28.32
C GLY A 852 -27.82 -45.29 -29.43
N GLY A 853 -27.43 -45.96 -30.53
CA GLY A 853 -26.94 -45.32 -31.75
C GLY A 853 -28.04 -44.76 -32.68
N VAL A 854 -29.31 -45.12 -32.44
CA VAL A 854 -30.47 -44.66 -33.24
C VAL A 854 -31.02 -43.36 -32.66
N THR A 855 -31.55 -42.48 -33.51
CA THR A 855 -32.06 -41.13 -33.14
C THR A 855 -33.56 -40.93 -33.41
N GLU A 856 -34.26 -41.98 -33.85
CA GLU A 856 -35.71 -41.94 -34.08
C GLU A 856 -36.41 -43.25 -33.67
N ALA A 857 -37.65 -43.15 -33.18
CA ALA A 857 -38.50 -44.29 -32.84
C ALA A 857 -39.97 -44.01 -33.18
N THR A 858 -40.68 -45.03 -33.67
CA THR A 858 -42.13 -44.98 -33.93
C THR A 858 -42.90 -45.68 -32.81
N LEU A 859 -43.80 -44.96 -32.15
CA LEU A 859 -44.62 -45.44 -31.04
C LEU A 859 -46.13 -45.21 -31.32
N PRO A 860 -47.05 -45.96 -30.70
CA PRO A 860 -48.48 -45.67 -30.79
C PRO A 860 -48.82 -44.26 -30.30
N LEU A 861 -49.71 -43.55 -31.00
CA LEU A 861 -50.14 -42.19 -30.62
C LEU A 861 -51.19 -42.22 -29.49
N LYS A 862 -50.83 -41.65 -28.34
CA LYS A 862 -51.68 -41.46 -27.14
C LYS A 862 -51.49 -40.04 -26.62
N SER A 863 -52.51 -39.51 -25.93
CA SER A 863 -52.38 -38.28 -25.16
C SER A 863 -51.77 -38.59 -23.80
N GLY A 864 -50.81 -37.77 -23.37
CA GLY A 864 -50.02 -38.03 -22.17
C GLY A 864 -48.55 -37.70 -22.37
N THR A 865 -47.70 -38.12 -21.44
CA THR A 865 -46.26 -37.86 -21.48
C THR A 865 -45.51 -39.12 -21.93
N TYR A 866 -44.73 -39.00 -23.01
CA TYR A 866 -43.77 -40.02 -23.43
C TYR A 866 -42.45 -39.80 -22.71
N LEU A 867 -41.93 -40.83 -22.06
CA LEU A 867 -40.67 -40.85 -21.33
C LEU A 867 -39.65 -41.71 -22.09
N ALA A 868 -38.40 -41.26 -22.17
CA ALA A 868 -37.28 -41.97 -22.77
C ALA A 868 -36.11 -42.02 -21.77
N ARG A 869 -35.49 -43.19 -21.60
CA ARG A 869 -34.34 -43.37 -20.70
C ARG A 869 -33.20 -44.11 -21.41
N PRO A 870 -31.96 -43.55 -21.42
CA PRO A 870 -30.81 -44.23 -21.98
C PRO A 870 -30.20 -45.21 -20.97
N TYR A 871 -29.63 -46.29 -21.48
CA TYR A 871 -28.83 -47.27 -20.74
C TYR A 871 -27.46 -47.40 -21.41
N ASP A 872 -26.38 -47.41 -20.63
CA ASP A 872 -25.03 -47.67 -21.14
C ASP A 872 -24.84 -49.14 -21.59
N ALA A 873 -23.64 -49.46 -22.08
CA ALA A 873 -23.24 -50.81 -22.47
C ALA A 873 -23.25 -51.83 -21.30
N MET A 874 -23.15 -51.36 -20.05
CA MET A 874 -23.17 -52.19 -18.84
C MET A 874 -24.58 -52.34 -18.23
N GLY A 875 -25.57 -51.64 -18.78
CA GLY A 875 -26.95 -51.65 -18.30
C GLY A 875 -27.24 -50.64 -17.18
N THR A 876 -26.34 -49.70 -16.89
CA THR A 876 -26.58 -48.61 -15.94
C THR A 876 -27.56 -47.61 -16.55
N PRO A 877 -28.64 -47.26 -15.84
CA PRO A 877 -29.62 -46.32 -16.36
C PRO A 877 -29.15 -44.86 -16.22
N GLY A 878 -29.34 -44.07 -17.27
CA GLY A 878 -29.21 -42.62 -17.25
C GLY A 878 -30.48 -41.88 -16.77
N PRO A 879 -30.46 -40.54 -16.76
CA PRO A 879 -31.62 -39.74 -16.39
C PRO A 879 -32.75 -39.82 -17.43
N VAL A 880 -34.00 -39.69 -16.98
CA VAL A 880 -35.22 -39.79 -17.81
C VAL A 880 -35.52 -38.46 -18.48
N SER A 881 -35.77 -38.47 -19.79
CA SER A 881 -36.26 -37.33 -20.57
C SER A 881 -37.73 -37.53 -20.97
N GLY A 882 -38.58 -36.51 -20.86
CA GLY A 882 -40.02 -36.63 -21.13
C GLY A 882 -40.60 -35.55 -22.04
N ILE A 883 -41.63 -35.88 -22.83
CA ILE A 883 -42.37 -34.95 -23.70
C ILE A 883 -43.89 -35.19 -23.60
N ALA A 884 -44.65 -34.14 -23.30
CA ALA A 884 -46.11 -34.21 -23.15
C ALA A 884 -46.85 -33.89 -24.46
N VAL A 885 -47.87 -34.70 -24.79
CA VAL A 885 -48.73 -34.59 -25.97
C VAL A 885 -50.17 -34.34 -25.54
N ARG A 886 -50.76 -33.21 -25.96
CA ARG A 886 -52.11 -32.76 -25.53
C ARG A 886 -53.28 -33.26 -26.39
N ALA A 887 -53.04 -33.64 -27.65
CA ALA A 887 -54.09 -34.12 -28.56
C ALA A 887 -53.61 -35.35 -29.34
N ALA A 888 -54.39 -36.44 -29.26
CA ALA A 888 -54.00 -37.76 -29.75
C ALA A 888 -54.38 -38.06 -31.22
N SER A 889 -55.09 -37.17 -31.94
CA SER A 889 -55.31 -37.35 -33.38
C SER A 889 -55.68 -36.04 -34.09
N ILE A 890 -55.33 -35.95 -35.37
CA ILE A 890 -55.74 -34.88 -36.30
C ILE A 890 -57.09 -35.23 -36.97
N ILE A 891 -57.50 -36.51 -36.95
CA ILE A 891 -58.75 -36.99 -37.52
C ILE A 891 -59.85 -36.87 -36.45
N PRO A 892 -60.99 -36.20 -36.71
CA PRO A 892 -62.09 -36.14 -35.77
C PRO A 892 -62.63 -37.54 -35.52
N THR A 893 -62.67 -37.95 -34.25
CA THR A 893 -63.22 -39.23 -33.81
C THR A 893 -64.36 -38.97 -32.83
N THR A 894 -65.37 -39.84 -32.85
CA THR A 894 -66.46 -39.83 -31.88
C THR A 894 -66.31 -41.02 -30.93
N THR A 895 -66.60 -40.81 -29.65
CA THR A 895 -66.57 -41.89 -28.65
C THR A 895 -67.85 -42.70 -28.74
N VAL A 896 -67.72 -43.98 -29.07
CA VAL A 896 -68.86 -44.89 -29.25
C VAL A 896 -69.20 -45.59 -27.92
N ALA A 897 -68.17 -45.96 -27.15
CA ALA A 897 -68.34 -46.56 -25.84
C ALA A 897 -67.11 -46.31 -24.97
N THR A 898 -67.32 -46.23 -23.66
CA THR A 898 -66.24 -46.17 -22.66
C THR A 898 -66.55 -47.17 -21.57
N LEU A 899 -65.55 -47.96 -21.20
CA LEU A 899 -65.61 -48.91 -20.10
C LEU A 899 -64.56 -48.51 -19.06
N ALA A 900 -65.01 -48.09 -17.88
CA ALA A 900 -64.16 -47.72 -16.75
C ALA A 900 -64.39 -48.71 -15.60
N GLU A 901 -63.31 -49.26 -15.05
CA GLU A 901 -63.35 -50.16 -13.89
C GLU A 901 -63.10 -49.41 -12.58
N ALA A 902 -62.39 -48.27 -12.63
CA ALA A 902 -62.20 -47.43 -11.46
C ALA A 902 -63.47 -46.63 -11.11
N PRO A 903 -63.75 -46.35 -9.82
CA PRO A 903 -62.97 -46.71 -8.63
C PRO A 903 -63.37 -48.08 -8.03
N GLY A 904 -64.38 -48.76 -8.57
CA GLY A 904 -65.01 -49.92 -7.92
C GLY A 904 -64.32 -51.26 -8.16
N PHE A 905 -63.61 -51.41 -9.28
CA PHE A 905 -62.95 -52.64 -9.75
C PHE A 905 -63.80 -53.91 -9.52
N ALA A 906 -64.99 -53.96 -10.15
CA ALA A 906 -66.00 -55.00 -9.92
C ALA A 906 -65.72 -56.33 -10.66
N GLY A 907 -64.58 -56.44 -11.35
CA GLY A 907 -64.15 -57.58 -12.16
C GLY A 907 -63.60 -58.77 -11.36
N ILE A 908 -63.04 -59.74 -12.08
CA ILE A 908 -62.46 -60.95 -11.50
C ILE A 908 -60.95 -60.75 -11.34
N ALA A 909 -60.48 -60.75 -10.10
CA ALA A 909 -59.08 -60.54 -9.75
C ALA A 909 -58.38 -61.87 -9.37
N GLU A 910 -57.21 -62.13 -9.95
CA GLU A 910 -56.31 -63.25 -9.64
C GLU A 910 -54.93 -62.69 -9.23
N GLY A 911 -54.52 -62.90 -7.97
CA GLY A 911 -53.24 -62.38 -7.44
C GLY A 911 -53.20 -60.85 -7.25
N CYS A 912 -54.38 -60.20 -7.26
CA CYS A 912 -54.57 -58.80 -6.93
C CYS A 912 -55.91 -58.63 -6.22
N HIS A 913 -56.07 -57.52 -5.49
CA HIS A 913 -57.30 -57.18 -4.80
C HIS A 913 -57.62 -55.69 -4.94
N ALA A 914 -58.92 -55.37 -4.93
CA ALA A 914 -59.40 -54.00 -4.93
C ALA A 914 -59.64 -53.54 -3.48
N ALA A 915 -58.97 -52.49 -3.04
CA ALA A 915 -59.17 -51.88 -1.72
C ALA A 915 -59.05 -50.35 -1.81
N GLY A 916 -59.98 -49.61 -1.19
CA GLY A 916 -59.90 -48.15 -1.07
C GLY A 916 -59.90 -47.38 -2.39
N GLY A 917 -60.43 -47.95 -3.48
CA GLY A 917 -60.43 -47.33 -4.81
C GLY A 917 -59.17 -47.61 -5.64
N VAL A 918 -58.32 -48.54 -5.20
CA VAL A 918 -57.08 -48.95 -5.90
C VAL A 918 -57.09 -50.46 -6.11
N LEU A 919 -56.73 -50.91 -7.31
CA LEU A 919 -56.43 -52.31 -7.59
C LEU A 919 -54.94 -52.56 -7.34
N ALA A 920 -54.62 -53.28 -6.26
CA ALA A 920 -53.26 -53.55 -5.82
C ALA A 920 -52.89 -55.02 -6.04
N MET A 921 -51.62 -55.29 -6.40
CA MET A 921 -51.10 -56.66 -6.43
C MET A 921 -50.98 -57.23 -5.00
N ASP A 922 -51.22 -58.53 -4.85
CA ASP A 922 -51.03 -59.22 -3.57
C ASP A 922 -49.53 -59.34 -3.22
N ASP A 923 -49.22 -59.29 -1.92
CA ASP A 923 -47.84 -59.33 -1.43
C ASP A 923 -47.07 -60.55 -1.95
N GLY A 924 -45.88 -60.31 -2.51
CA GLY A 924 -44.97 -61.34 -3.01
C GLY A 924 -45.34 -61.93 -4.37
N GLN A 925 -46.42 -61.48 -5.02
CA GLN A 925 -46.73 -61.86 -6.40
C GLN A 925 -45.90 -61.05 -7.38
N THR A 926 -45.22 -61.73 -8.32
CA THR A 926 -44.53 -61.06 -9.44
C THR A 926 -45.43 -60.87 -10.65
N ARG A 927 -46.62 -61.51 -10.65
CA ARG A 927 -47.59 -61.43 -11.75
C ARG A 927 -49.02 -61.56 -11.22
N ALA A 928 -49.90 -60.65 -11.62
CA ALA A 928 -51.33 -60.66 -11.29
C ALA A 928 -52.19 -60.44 -12.53
N ARG A 929 -53.47 -60.83 -12.46
CA ARG A 929 -54.42 -60.66 -13.57
C ARG A 929 -55.75 -60.11 -13.07
N TYR A 930 -56.32 -59.20 -13.84
CA TYR A 930 -57.62 -58.61 -13.57
C TYR A 930 -58.48 -58.62 -14.83
N ALA A 931 -59.57 -59.37 -14.84
CA ALA A 931 -60.53 -59.41 -15.93
C ALA A 931 -61.70 -58.46 -15.64
N PHE A 932 -62.08 -57.66 -16.64
CA PHE A 932 -63.12 -56.62 -16.48
C PHE A 932 -64.50 -57.27 -16.27
N ALA A 933 -65.34 -56.65 -15.44
CA ALA A 933 -66.71 -57.12 -15.22
C ALA A 933 -67.61 -56.84 -16.43
N GLY A 934 -67.40 -55.67 -17.05
CA GLY A 934 -68.13 -55.24 -18.23
C GLY A 934 -67.48 -55.68 -19.54
N ARG A 935 -68.26 -55.60 -20.61
CA ARG A 935 -67.82 -55.75 -21.99
C ARG A 935 -68.37 -54.60 -22.82
N ILE A 936 -67.66 -54.20 -23.87
CA ILE A 936 -68.18 -53.25 -24.86
C ILE A 936 -68.89 -54.09 -25.94
N ASP A 937 -70.17 -53.86 -26.18
CA ASP A 937 -70.92 -54.44 -27.30
C ASP A 937 -71.47 -53.30 -28.17
N LEU A 938 -71.09 -53.29 -29.43
CA LEU A 938 -71.48 -52.26 -30.41
C LEU A 938 -72.82 -52.60 -31.10
N GLY A 939 -73.39 -53.77 -30.85
CA GLY A 939 -74.63 -54.25 -31.48
C GLY A 939 -74.47 -54.75 -32.92
N ALA A 940 -73.41 -54.34 -33.63
CA ALA A 940 -73.02 -54.83 -34.96
C ALA A 940 -71.50 -54.88 -35.09
N VAL A 941 -70.98 -55.68 -36.03
CA VAL A 941 -69.54 -55.73 -36.34
C VAL A 941 -69.13 -54.42 -36.99
N GLN A 942 -68.27 -53.65 -36.32
CA GLN A 942 -67.76 -52.36 -36.82
C GLN A 942 -66.28 -52.17 -36.49
N PRO A 943 -65.50 -51.44 -37.33
CA PRO A 943 -64.14 -51.07 -36.99
C PRO A 943 -64.14 -49.96 -35.94
N VAL A 944 -63.48 -50.19 -34.82
CA VAL A 944 -63.27 -49.23 -33.74
C VAL A 944 -61.82 -49.21 -33.30
N ARG A 945 -61.35 -48.02 -32.92
CA ARG A 945 -60.06 -47.85 -32.28
C ARG A 945 -60.21 -47.94 -30.77
N LEU A 946 -59.54 -48.90 -30.16
CA LEU A 946 -59.51 -49.05 -28.71
C LEU A 946 -58.27 -48.35 -28.18
N ILE A 947 -58.46 -47.45 -27.20
CA ILE A 947 -57.39 -46.76 -26.50
C ILE A 947 -57.49 -47.09 -25.01
N SER A 948 -56.39 -47.57 -24.43
CA SER A 948 -56.26 -47.78 -23.00
C SER A 948 -55.77 -46.52 -22.30
N ASP A 949 -56.37 -46.17 -21.17
CA ASP A 949 -55.86 -45.18 -20.26
C ASP A 949 -55.68 -45.81 -18.87
N ILE A 950 -54.44 -45.77 -18.38
CA ILE A 950 -54.02 -46.47 -17.17
C ILE A 950 -53.28 -45.46 -16.29
N GLU A 951 -53.83 -45.23 -15.10
CA GLU A 951 -53.19 -44.46 -14.05
C GLU A 951 -52.71 -45.42 -12.97
N LEU A 952 -51.39 -45.54 -12.84
CA LEU A 952 -50.75 -46.47 -11.92
C LEU A 952 -49.62 -45.81 -11.14
N LEU A 953 -49.26 -46.45 -10.04
CA LEU A 953 -48.05 -46.18 -9.28
C LEU A 953 -47.35 -47.49 -8.95
N ILE A 954 -46.06 -47.58 -9.30
CA ILE A 954 -45.17 -48.67 -8.90
C ILE A 954 -44.43 -48.24 -7.64
N SER A 955 -44.48 -49.06 -6.59
CA SER A 955 -43.86 -48.78 -5.29
C SER A 955 -43.15 -50.02 -4.74
N GLU A 956 -42.22 -49.84 -3.81
CA GLU A 956 -41.59 -50.96 -3.10
C GLU A 956 -42.57 -51.55 -2.07
N ALA A 957 -42.85 -52.86 -2.17
CA ALA A 957 -43.78 -53.59 -1.30
C ALA A 957 -43.36 -53.59 0.18
N ARG A 958 -42.08 -53.30 0.48
CA ARG A 958 -41.49 -53.38 1.82
C ARG A 958 -41.40 -52.05 2.56
N ASP A 959 -41.78 -50.94 1.93
CA ASP A 959 -41.75 -49.60 2.55
C ASP A 959 -43.02 -49.35 3.41
N LEU A 960 -43.25 -50.26 4.38
CA LEU A 960 -44.39 -50.27 5.29
C LEU A 960 -43.97 -49.95 6.74
N PHE A 961 -43.07 -48.98 6.95
CA PHE A 961 -42.77 -48.53 8.32
C PHE A 961 -43.78 -47.50 8.87
N TRP A 962 -44.71 -46.95 8.07
CA TRP A 962 -45.74 -46.04 8.59
C TRP A 962 -47.07 -46.07 7.82
N ARG A 963 -48.14 -46.60 8.45
CA ARG A 963 -49.54 -46.36 8.07
C ARG A 963 -50.10 -45.26 8.98
N PRO A 964 -50.53 -44.08 8.49
CA PRO A 964 -51.16 -43.09 9.36
C PRO A 964 -52.61 -43.47 9.67
N SER A 965 -52.82 -44.22 10.74
CA SER A 965 -54.06 -44.12 11.50
C SER A 965 -54.03 -42.81 12.29
N GLY A 966 -54.75 -41.79 11.83
CA GLY A 966 -55.18 -40.65 12.64
C GLY A 966 -54.08 -39.72 13.19
N THR A 967 -54.27 -38.42 12.93
CA THR A 967 -53.62 -37.27 13.59
C THR A 967 -52.11 -37.10 13.39
N ALA A 968 -51.82 -36.13 12.50
CA ALA A 968 -50.54 -35.59 12.09
C ALA A 968 -49.50 -35.31 13.20
N MET A 969 -48.22 -35.44 12.85
CA MET A 969 -47.18 -34.58 13.45
C MET A 969 -46.14 -33.99 12.48
N TRP A 970 -46.20 -34.24 11.17
CA TRP A 970 -45.33 -33.53 10.22
C TRP A 970 -45.98 -33.34 8.84
N THR A 971 -45.90 -32.11 8.34
CA THR A 971 -46.28 -31.68 6.99
C THR A 971 -44.98 -31.30 6.26
N PRO A 972 -44.75 -31.70 4.99
CA PRO A 972 -43.41 -31.83 4.40
C PRO A 972 -42.81 -30.50 3.90
N PRO A 973 -41.47 -30.42 3.80
CA PRO A 973 -40.86 -30.54 2.46
C PRO A 973 -39.89 -31.74 2.28
N ASP A 974 -39.50 -32.44 3.35
CA ASP A 974 -38.32 -33.31 3.32
C ASP A 974 -38.61 -34.81 3.24
N ALA A 975 -39.78 -35.21 2.74
CA ALA A 975 -40.14 -36.61 2.49
C ALA A 975 -39.49 -37.19 1.21
N ARG A 976 -38.44 -36.57 0.66
CA ARG A 976 -37.70 -37.06 -0.52
C ARG A 976 -36.42 -37.82 -0.19
N LEU A 977 -36.02 -37.89 1.08
CA LEU A 977 -34.74 -38.52 1.48
C LEU A 977 -34.85 -40.02 1.80
N TRP A 978 -36.08 -40.57 1.87
CA TRP A 978 -36.35 -41.96 2.27
C TRP A 978 -37.55 -42.54 1.50
N LEU A 979 -37.61 -42.29 0.19
CA LEU A 979 -38.40 -43.12 -0.71
C LEU A 979 -37.44 -44.13 -1.34
N GLY A 980 -37.81 -45.40 -1.25
CA GLY A 980 -37.18 -46.50 -1.98
C GLY A 980 -36.93 -46.17 -3.45
N SER A 981 -35.97 -46.89 -4.02
CA SER A 981 -35.27 -46.62 -5.28
C SER A 981 -36.14 -46.02 -6.40
N THR A 982 -35.60 -45.02 -7.10
CA THR A 982 -36.19 -44.40 -8.30
C THR A 982 -36.30 -45.34 -9.51
N ASP A 983 -35.95 -46.61 -9.33
CA ASP A 983 -35.73 -47.62 -10.36
C ASP A 983 -36.66 -48.83 -10.23
N ALA A 984 -37.73 -48.73 -9.43
CA ALA A 984 -38.78 -49.74 -9.36
C ALA A 984 -39.38 -50.05 -10.74
N TYR A 985 -39.21 -51.28 -11.22
CA TYR A 985 -39.65 -51.72 -12.54
C TYR A 985 -40.86 -52.66 -12.45
N GLY A 986 -41.92 -52.25 -13.13
CA GLY A 986 -43.17 -53.01 -13.28
C GLY A 986 -43.91 -52.53 -14.51
N ASP A 987 -44.81 -53.34 -15.03
CA ASP A 987 -45.59 -53.03 -16.22
C ASP A 987 -47.00 -53.62 -16.15
N VAL A 988 -47.93 -52.96 -16.85
CA VAL A 988 -49.33 -53.38 -16.95
C VAL A 988 -49.67 -53.53 -18.43
N ASP A 989 -49.84 -54.78 -18.85
CA ASP A 989 -50.23 -55.14 -20.21
C ASP A 989 -51.74 -55.32 -20.29
N LEU A 990 -52.42 -54.43 -21.02
CA LEU A 990 -53.86 -54.54 -21.26
C LEU A 990 -54.13 -55.35 -22.53
N GLN A 991 -54.97 -56.37 -22.40
CA GLN A 991 -55.28 -57.30 -23.47
C GLN A 991 -56.77 -57.28 -23.82
N VAL A 992 -57.07 -57.32 -25.11
CA VAL A 992 -58.43 -57.44 -25.66
C VAL A 992 -58.62 -58.80 -26.31
N SER A 993 -59.84 -59.32 -26.21
CA SER A 993 -60.31 -60.47 -26.98
C SER A 993 -61.61 -60.08 -27.67
N VAL A 994 -61.71 -60.37 -28.96
CA VAL A 994 -62.77 -59.88 -29.86
C VAL A 994 -63.70 -61.02 -30.26
N THR A 995 -65.00 -60.75 -30.39
CA THR A 995 -65.98 -61.67 -30.97
C THR A 995 -66.93 -60.93 -31.93
N ASP A 996 -67.32 -61.62 -33.01
CA ASP A 996 -68.33 -61.15 -33.96
C ASP A 996 -69.76 -61.60 -33.60
N ASP A 997 -69.86 -62.57 -32.68
CA ASP A 997 -71.12 -63.20 -32.28
C ASP A 997 -71.93 -62.28 -31.35
N ALA A 998 -73.27 -62.42 -31.37
CA ALA A 998 -74.17 -61.73 -30.45
C ALA A 998 -73.99 -62.28 -29.02
N PRO A 999 -73.66 -61.46 -28.02
CA PRO A 999 -73.33 -61.99 -26.71
C PRO A 999 -74.61 -62.19 -25.88
N GLU A 1000 -75.33 -63.30 -26.09
CA GLU A 1000 -76.44 -63.72 -25.22
C GLU A 1000 -75.93 -64.12 -23.81
N THR A 1001 -76.84 -64.07 -22.84
CA THR A 1001 -76.66 -64.06 -21.37
C THR A 1001 -76.06 -65.33 -20.73
N ASP A 1002 -75.31 -66.15 -21.46
CA ASP A 1002 -74.61 -67.34 -20.90
C ASP A 1002 -73.21 -67.52 -21.50
N THR A 1003 -72.20 -67.52 -20.64
CA THR A 1003 -70.80 -67.13 -20.94
C THR A 1003 -69.92 -68.17 -21.67
N GLU A 1004 -70.49 -69.26 -22.19
CA GLU A 1004 -69.70 -70.40 -22.72
C GLU A 1004 -69.92 -70.75 -24.22
N THR A 1005 -70.77 -70.04 -24.97
CA THR A 1005 -71.03 -70.36 -26.39
C THR A 1005 -70.58 -69.32 -27.42
N ALA A 1006 -70.15 -68.12 -27.00
CA ALA A 1006 -69.57 -67.12 -27.90
C ALA A 1006 -68.10 -67.45 -28.23
N ARG A 1007 -67.74 -67.50 -29.52
CA ARG A 1007 -66.36 -67.79 -29.92
C ARG A 1007 -65.50 -66.54 -29.83
N TRP A 1008 -64.71 -66.48 -28.77
CA TRP A 1008 -63.77 -65.39 -28.52
C TRP A 1008 -62.42 -65.66 -29.19
N GLY A 1009 -61.88 -64.65 -29.88
CA GLY A 1009 -60.53 -64.69 -30.43
C GLY A 1009 -59.44 -64.76 -29.33
N PRO A 1010 -58.18 -65.01 -29.72
CA PRO A 1010 -57.06 -64.99 -28.78
C PRO A 1010 -56.90 -63.61 -28.15
N TRP A 1011 -56.36 -63.56 -26.93
CA TRP A 1011 -56.04 -62.30 -26.25
C TRP A 1011 -54.88 -61.60 -26.95
N GLN A 1012 -55.03 -60.32 -27.24
CA GLN A 1012 -54.04 -59.48 -27.91
C GLN A 1012 -53.75 -58.25 -27.05
N SER A 1013 -52.46 -58.01 -26.77
CA SER A 1013 -51.98 -56.81 -26.07
C SER A 1013 -52.21 -55.56 -26.90
N PHE A 1014 -52.71 -54.49 -26.29
CA PHE A 1014 -52.94 -53.23 -26.97
C PHE A 1014 -52.80 -52.03 -26.03
N ASP A 1015 -52.22 -50.96 -26.56
CA ASP A 1015 -52.22 -49.63 -25.95
C ASP A 1015 -53.17 -48.67 -26.67
N ALA A 1016 -53.06 -48.65 -28.00
CA ALA A 1016 -53.96 -47.95 -28.91
C ALA A 1016 -53.92 -48.68 -30.26
N ALA A 1017 -54.99 -49.38 -30.63
CA ALA A 1017 -55.03 -50.18 -31.85
C ALA A 1017 -56.44 -50.27 -32.44
N ASP A 1018 -56.51 -50.50 -33.76
CA ASP A 1018 -57.76 -50.65 -34.49
C ASP A 1018 -58.19 -52.12 -34.51
N PHE A 1019 -59.43 -52.38 -34.09
CA PHE A 1019 -60.03 -53.71 -34.09
C PHE A 1019 -61.37 -53.67 -34.81
N SER A 1020 -61.71 -54.73 -35.55
CA SER A 1020 -63.04 -54.93 -36.12
C SER A 1020 -63.72 -56.06 -35.38
N GLY A 1021 -64.88 -55.79 -34.79
CA GLY A 1021 -65.63 -56.79 -34.03
C GLY A 1021 -66.95 -56.23 -33.52
N ARG A 1022 -67.81 -57.12 -33.03
CA ARG A 1022 -69.09 -56.72 -32.41
C ARG A 1022 -68.92 -56.45 -30.92
N SER A 1023 -68.30 -57.38 -30.19
CA SER A 1023 -68.09 -57.25 -28.75
C SER A 1023 -66.64 -57.50 -28.33
N PHE A 1024 -66.22 -56.75 -27.31
CA PHE A 1024 -64.85 -56.70 -26.80
C PHE A 1024 -64.85 -56.95 -25.29
N ARG A 1025 -64.03 -57.91 -24.85
CA ARG A 1025 -63.71 -58.15 -23.44
C ARG A 1025 -62.25 -57.82 -23.16
N PHE A 1026 -61.98 -57.40 -21.93
CA PHE A 1026 -60.68 -56.86 -21.54
C PHE A 1026 -60.12 -57.56 -20.31
N ARG A 1027 -58.79 -57.68 -20.24
CA ARG A 1027 -58.07 -58.09 -19.04
C ARG A 1027 -56.76 -57.32 -18.93
N ALA A 1028 -56.40 -56.91 -17.72
CA ALA A 1028 -55.10 -56.35 -17.39
C ALA A 1028 -54.20 -57.43 -16.79
N VAL A 1029 -52.95 -57.51 -17.26
CA VAL A 1029 -51.91 -58.39 -16.71
C VAL A 1029 -50.85 -57.50 -16.09
N LEU A 1030 -50.71 -57.57 -14.78
CA LEU A 1030 -49.73 -56.81 -14.01
C LEU A 1030 -48.48 -57.68 -13.82
N SER A 1031 -47.29 -57.10 -13.99
CA SER A 1031 -46.02 -57.80 -13.79
C SER A 1031 -44.96 -56.89 -13.19
N VAL A 1032 -44.17 -57.40 -12.24
CA VAL A 1032 -43.03 -56.72 -11.62
C VAL A 1032 -41.77 -57.59 -11.71
N GLU A 1033 -40.60 -56.97 -11.76
CA GLU A 1033 -39.33 -57.69 -11.92
C GLU A 1033 -38.91 -58.44 -10.64
N SER A 1034 -39.22 -57.89 -9.48
CA SER A 1034 -38.91 -58.45 -8.15
C SER A 1034 -40.18 -58.47 -7.28
N PRO A 1035 -40.35 -59.47 -6.39
CA PRO A 1035 -41.42 -59.45 -5.37
C PRO A 1035 -41.30 -58.28 -4.38
N ASP A 1036 -40.22 -57.50 -4.47
CA ASP A 1036 -40.00 -56.29 -3.67
C ASP A 1036 -40.78 -55.08 -4.19
N TYR A 1037 -41.41 -55.17 -5.36
CA TYR A 1037 -42.23 -54.11 -5.94
C TYR A 1037 -43.70 -54.54 -6.02
N THR A 1038 -44.61 -53.57 -5.89
CA THR A 1038 -46.05 -53.75 -6.08
C THR A 1038 -46.62 -52.65 -6.96
N ILE A 1039 -47.65 -52.99 -7.75
CA ILE A 1039 -48.35 -52.06 -8.64
C ILE A 1039 -49.72 -51.75 -8.06
N GLY A 1040 -50.00 -50.45 -7.87
CA GLY A 1040 -51.33 -49.94 -7.55
C GLY A 1040 -51.93 -49.22 -8.74
N ILE A 1041 -53.07 -49.70 -9.25
CA ILE A 1041 -53.81 -49.06 -10.34
C ILE A 1041 -54.96 -48.24 -9.74
N THR A 1042 -54.97 -46.94 -10.04
CA THR A 1042 -55.96 -45.95 -9.57
C THR A 1042 -56.98 -45.59 -10.66
N GLY A 1043 -56.59 -45.70 -11.92
CA GLY A 1043 -57.45 -45.48 -13.08
C GLY A 1043 -57.24 -46.57 -14.12
N LEU A 1044 -58.32 -47.18 -14.59
CA LEU A 1044 -58.29 -48.19 -15.64
C LEU A 1044 -59.52 -48.01 -16.53
N THR A 1045 -59.31 -47.42 -17.70
CA THR A 1045 -60.37 -47.08 -18.65
C THR A 1045 -60.01 -47.52 -20.05
N VAL A 1046 -60.98 -48.08 -20.78
CA VAL A 1046 -60.87 -48.36 -22.21
C VAL A 1046 -61.91 -47.54 -22.95
N THR A 1047 -61.47 -46.79 -23.94
CA THR A 1047 -62.35 -45.98 -24.79
C THR A 1047 -62.34 -46.52 -26.21
N ALA A 1048 -63.53 -46.80 -26.74
CA ALA A 1048 -63.74 -47.16 -28.14
C ALA A 1048 -64.10 -45.89 -28.94
N LEU A 1049 -63.24 -45.54 -29.89
CA LEU A 1049 -63.40 -44.41 -30.78
C LEU A 1049 -63.71 -44.90 -32.19
N GLN A 1050 -64.57 -44.18 -32.89
CA GLN A 1050 -64.84 -44.37 -34.30
C GLN A 1050 -64.47 -43.10 -35.06
N ALA A 1051 -63.84 -43.24 -36.22
CA ALA A 1051 -63.63 -42.09 -37.11
C ALA A 1051 -64.98 -41.50 -37.51
N ALA A 1052 -65.12 -40.18 -37.37
CA ALA A 1052 -66.33 -39.47 -37.73
C ALA A 1052 -66.57 -39.46 -39.25
#